data_AF-A0A0V1EMC3-F1
#
_entry.id   AF-A0A0V1EMC3-F1
#
_cell.length_a   1.000
_cell.length_b   1.000
_cell.length_c   1.000
_cell.angle_alpha   90.00
_cell.angle_beta   90.00
_cell.angle_gamma   90.00
#
_symmetry.space_group_name_H-M   'P 1'
#
loop_
_entity.id
_entity.type
_entity.pdbx_description
1 polymer ?
#
loop_
_entity_poly.entity_id
_entity_poly.type
_entity_poly.pdbx_seq_one_letter_code
_entity_poly.pdbx_strand_id
1 'polypeptide(L)'
;MMSKLSSVNLLKRCLCFNPQAYSSYESRRFASGYEIVDHTYDAVIVGAGGAGLRAAMGLVEAGFKTAVLTKLFPTRSHTVAAQGGVNAALGNMEPDDWRWHFYDTVKGSDWLGDQDAIHYMCREAPRAVLELENYGMPFSRTKEGKIYQRAFGGQSLDYGRGGQAHRTCCVADRTGHSMLHTLYGRTLAYDCKYFIEYLALDLLMNKNRCVGVIAWNLEDGKLHRFHSNNTILATGGYGRAYFSCTSAHTCTGDGTAMISRAGLPNADMEFVQFHPTGIYGAGCLITEGVRGEGGYLINSKGERFMERYAPNAKDLASRDVVSRAMAIEIREGRGVGAQKDHIYLQLHHLPTNLIHDRLPGIAETAHIFAGVDCTKEPIPVLPTVHYNMGGIPTNHIAQVLTFKQGSGDQIIQGLYAAGEAAAHSVHGANRLGANSLLDLVIFGRACALTIAKSCKPGEKFPDLPANAGERSVANLDKLRQANGTITVANLRLKMQKTMQEHASVFRTGQVLQEGCKKMEGIYKELDNVKLSDRGLIWNTDLVEAIELQNLMLNAVQTINCAEARKESRGAHAREDFKQRIDEFDYSKPLDGQTKLPFEKHWRKHSMVWMDEVTGKTKIEYRPVVDKTLDKAEVDWVPPKVSPADGVVQWCGKISDGVLSQIKGITYHINDFFGQMEIPGVDFEDLKTNRKGMRHGSLSDFSYSPGYDTEKGRKMGDFRLGSSVVLIFEAPADFHFSQMVKPYFCEYCNRKFKGDVRTRKLHLQSQAHRTAYAAYYAQFEAEMNEQRLSSFAAKSKQKISSKNANDTLNHWLQINRPDLYAFFMLRKQLIQLEYDVSKWPVSLQLCCS
;
A
#
# COMPACT_ATOMS: atom_id res chain seq x y z
N MET A 1 64.09 -3.07 -51.94
CA MET A 1 63.58 -4.38 -52.41
C MET A 1 63.11 -5.18 -51.21
N MET A 2 61.95 -5.84 -51.29
CA MET A 2 61.50 -7.08 -50.59
C MET A 2 61.87 -7.27 -49.09
N SER A 3 60.97 -7.65 -48.17
CA SER A 3 59.56 -8.10 -48.26
C SER A 3 58.94 -8.17 -46.84
N LYS A 4 57.63 -8.54 -46.76
CA LYS A 4 56.80 -8.83 -45.56
C LYS A 4 55.85 -7.74 -45.05
N LEU A 5 54.83 -7.49 -45.86
CA LEU A 5 53.49 -7.16 -45.38
C LEU A 5 52.80 -8.44 -44.87
N SER A 6 52.63 -8.60 -43.56
CA SER A 6 51.65 -9.54 -42.98
C SER A 6 51.48 -9.35 -41.47
N SER A 7 50.39 -8.68 -41.04
CA SER A 7 49.64 -8.84 -39.77
C SER A 7 49.10 -7.50 -39.23
N VAL A 8 47.95 -7.08 -39.77
CA VAL A 8 47.15 -6.02 -39.13
C VAL A 8 46.35 -6.67 -37.99
N ASN A 9 46.88 -6.59 -36.77
CA ASN A 9 46.17 -7.06 -35.59
C ASN A 9 45.09 -6.04 -35.17
N LEU A 10 43.84 -6.51 -35.04
CA LEU A 10 42.76 -5.75 -34.42
C LEU A 10 43.08 -5.48 -32.93
N LEU A 11 43.52 -4.28 -32.62
CA LEU A 11 43.60 -3.82 -31.24
C LEU A 11 42.21 -3.39 -30.74
N LYS A 12 41.54 -4.32 -30.03
CA LYS A 12 40.37 -4.02 -29.20
C LYS A 12 40.69 -2.87 -28.25
N ARG A 13 40.07 -1.70 -28.46
CA ARG A 13 40.02 -0.64 -27.45
C ARG A 13 39.02 -1.01 -26.36
N CYS A 14 39.46 -1.79 -25.37
CA CYS A 14 38.80 -1.81 -24.07
C CYS A 14 39.11 -0.47 -23.37
N LEU A 15 38.24 0.52 -23.55
CA LEU A 15 38.27 1.77 -22.80
C LEU A 15 37.51 1.57 -21.48
N CYS A 16 38.25 1.31 -20.40
CA CYS A 16 37.69 1.28 -19.06
C CYS A 16 37.20 2.68 -18.68
N PHE A 17 35.91 2.81 -18.35
CA PHE A 17 35.31 4.07 -17.91
C PHE A 17 35.98 4.59 -16.63
N ASN A 18 36.53 5.80 -16.68
CA ASN A 18 37.01 6.52 -15.49
C ASN A 18 36.28 7.88 -15.40
N PRO A 19 35.38 8.09 -14.42
CA PRO A 19 34.54 9.29 -14.31
C PRO A 19 35.30 10.62 -14.17
N GLN A 20 36.56 10.59 -13.74
CA GLN A 20 37.40 11.80 -13.57
C GLN A 20 38.22 12.16 -14.82
N ALA A 21 38.15 11.37 -15.90
CA ALA A 21 39.08 11.48 -17.04
C ALA A 21 38.51 12.17 -18.30
N TYR A 22 37.27 12.68 -18.28
CA TYR A 22 36.76 13.49 -19.39
C TYR A 22 37.42 14.88 -19.39
N SER A 23 38.45 15.01 -20.22
CA SER A 23 39.01 16.31 -20.59
C SER A 23 37.90 17.22 -21.13
N SER A 24 37.84 18.46 -20.63
CA SER A 24 36.89 19.50 -21.09
C SER A 24 37.00 19.88 -22.57
N TYR A 25 37.90 19.24 -23.32
CA TYR A 25 38.10 19.41 -24.75
C TYR A 25 37.27 18.43 -25.59
N GLU A 26 37.04 17.20 -25.10
CA GLU A 26 36.22 16.22 -25.86
C GLU A 26 34.72 16.55 -25.75
N SER A 27 34.24 16.93 -24.56
CA SER A 27 32.82 17.29 -24.36
C SER A 27 32.37 18.47 -25.24
N ARG A 28 33.22 19.51 -25.36
CA ARG A 28 33.00 20.64 -26.27
C ARG A 28 32.94 20.25 -27.75
N ARG A 29 33.68 19.20 -28.16
CA ARG A 29 33.73 18.72 -29.54
C ARG A 29 32.47 17.94 -29.95
N PHE A 30 31.79 17.30 -28.99
CA PHE A 30 30.46 16.70 -29.22
C PHE A 30 29.36 17.77 -29.23
N ALA A 31 29.43 18.77 -28.33
CA ALA A 31 28.46 19.86 -28.29
C ALA A 31 28.42 20.70 -29.58
N SER A 32 29.53 20.86 -30.30
CA SER A 32 29.58 21.63 -31.56
C SER A 32 28.81 21.01 -32.75
N GLY A 33 28.29 19.78 -32.62
CA GLY A 33 27.48 19.12 -33.66
C GLY A 33 25.97 19.32 -33.51
N TYR A 34 25.51 19.94 -32.42
CA TYR A 34 24.10 20.10 -32.08
C TYR A 34 23.77 21.57 -31.84
N GLU A 35 22.68 22.07 -32.45
CA GLU A 35 22.15 23.40 -32.14
C GLU A 35 21.51 23.37 -30.74
N ILE A 36 22.00 24.23 -29.84
CA ILE A 36 21.46 24.40 -28.48
C ILE A 36 20.78 25.77 -28.40
N VAL A 37 19.49 25.78 -28.08
CA VAL A 37 18.68 26.97 -27.89
C VAL A 37 18.45 27.21 -26.39
N ASP A 38 18.89 28.36 -25.91
CA ASP A 38 18.76 28.74 -24.49
C ASP A 38 17.46 29.52 -24.21
N HIS A 39 16.76 29.11 -23.16
CA HIS A 39 15.52 29.73 -22.67
C HIS A 39 15.65 30.16 -21.21
N THR A 40 14.95 31.23 -20.81
CA THR A 40 14.87 31.68 -19.40
C THR A 40 13.43 31.79 -18.92
N TYR A 41 13.12 31.17 -17.79
CA TYR A 41 11.78 31.09 -17.19
C TYR A 41 11.88 31.09 -15.66
N ASP A 42 10.99 31.78 -14.95
CA ASP A 42 11.01 31.78 -13.48
C ASP A 42 10.81 30.36 -12.91
N ALA A 43 9.95 29.59 -13.58
CA ALA A 43 9.66 28.19 -13.27
C ALA A 43 9.60 27.33 -14.54
N VAL A 44 10.10 26.11 -14.45
CA VAL A 44 10.02 25.08 -15.50
C VAL A 44 9.33 23.85 -14.93
N ILE A 45 8.31 23.35 -15.64
CA ILE A 45 7.57 22.14 -15.27
C ILE A 45 7.86 21.07 -16.32
N VAL A 46 8.23 19.87 -15.88
CA VAL A 46 8.46 18.71 -16.75
C VAL A 46 7.36 17.68 -16.52
N GLY A 47 6.47 17.55 -17.49
CA GLY A 47 5.28 16.70 -17.48
C GLY A 47 3.99 17.52 -17.47
N ALA A 48 3.05 17.17 -18.35
CA ALA A 48 1.73 17.83 -18.48
C ALA A 48 0.55 16.90 -18.12
N GLY A 49 0.77 15.97 -17.18
CA GLY A 49 -0.31 15.26 -16.49
C GLY A 49 -1.03 16.16 -15.47
N GLY A 50 -1.95 15.59 -14.69
CA GLY A 50 -2.76 16.36 -13.75
C GLY A 50 -1.96 17.24 -12.77
N ALA A 51 -0.84 16.72 -12.23
CA ALA A 51 0.02 17.47 -11.32
C ALA A 51 0.73 18.65 -12.01
N GLY A 52 1.31 18.42 -13.18
CA GLY A 52 2.02 19.46 -13.94
C GLY A 52 1.10 20.57 -14.43
N LEU A 53 -0.10 20.23 -14.93
CA LEU A 53 -1.10 21.23 -15.32
C LEU A 53 -1.62 22.03 -14.11
N ARG A 54 -1.87 21.38 -12.96
CA ARG A 54 -2.29 22.09 -11.75
C ARG A 54 -1.19 23.02 -11.22
N ALA A 55 0.08 22.61 -11.32
CA ALA A 55 1.21 23.46 -10.97
C ALA A 55 1.36 24.66 -11.92
N ALA A 56 1.26 24.44 -13.24
CA ALA A 56 1.37 25.47 -14.27
C ALA A 56 0.34 26.57 -14.06
N MET A 57 -0.93 26.18 -13.90
CA MET A 57 -2.03 27.11 -13.63
C MET A 57 -1.76 27.95 -12.38
N GLY A 58 -1.33 27.33 -11.27
CA GLY A 58 -1.08 28.05 -10.02
C GLY A 58 0.11 29.01 -10.08
N LEU A 59 1.16 28.67 -10.86
CA LEU A 59 2.33 29.54 -11.03
C LEU A 59 2.03 30.74 -11.93
N VAL A 60 1.33 30.53 -13.05
CA VAL A 60 0.95 31.63 -13.95
C VAL A 60 -0.11 32.53 -13.32
N GLU A 61 -1.04 31.98 -12.54
CA GLU A 61 -1.98 32.75 -11.70
C GLU A 61 -1.26 33.62 -10.65
N ALA A 62 -0.13 33.14 -10.11
CA ALA A 62 0.77 33.89 -9.24
C ALA A 62 1.76 34.82 -9.98
N GLY A 63 1.64 34.95 -11.32
CA GLY A 63 2.43 35.87 -12.14
C GLY A 63 3.81 35.36 -12.58
N PHE A 64 4.15 34.10 -12.34
CA PHE A 64 5.45 33.54 -12.73
C PHE A 64 5.50 33.18 -14.22
N LYS A 65 6.54 33.64 -14.92
CA LYS A 65 6.82 33.24 -16.32
C LYS A 65 7.19 31.76 -16.34
N THR A 66 6.25 30.91 -16.76
CA THR A 66 6.34 29.45 -16.59
C THR A 66 6.38 28.71 -17.92
N ALA A 67 7.35 27.80 -18.07
CA ALA A 67 7.43 26.86 -19.20
C ALA A 67 6.90 25.48 -18.79
N VAL A 68 6.10 24.84 -19.65
CA VAL A 68 5.55 23.50 -19.44
C VAL A 68 6.03 22.57 -20.54
N LEU A 69 7.06 21.78 -20.24
CA LEU A 69 7.62 20.77 -21.13
C LEU A 69 6.86 19.47 -20.98
N THR A 70 6.60 18.79 -22.10
CA THR A 70 5.96 17.46 -22.08
C THR A 70 6.35 16.67 -23.32
N LYS A 71 6.74 15.40 -23.16
CA LYS A 71 7.06 14.50 -24.29
C LYS A 71 5.83 14.02 -25.07
N LEU A 72 4.63 14.44 -24.67
CA LEU A 72 3.34 14.14 -25.30
C LEU A 72 2.48 15.40 -25.35
N PHE A 73 1.52 15.47 -26.28
CA PHE A 73 0.38 16.37 -26.12
C PHE A 73 -0.30 16.17 -24.74
N PRO A 74 -0.59 17.23 -23.96
CA PRO A 74 -0.98 17.13 -22.56
C PRO A 74 -2.07 16.09 -22.23
N THR A 75 -3.15 16.05 -23.01
CA THR A 75 -4.28 15.12 -22.77
C THR A 75 -3.98 13.64 -23.10
N ARG A 76 -2.79 13.32 -23.59
CA ARG A 76 -2.29 11.93 -23.75
C ARG A 76 -1.53 11.41 -22.53
N SER A 77 -1.28 12.26 -21.52
CA SER A 77 -0.67 11.86 -20.25
C SER A 77 -1.50 10.78 -19.55
N HIS A 78 -0.86 9.82 -18.86
CA HIS A 78 -1.54 8.64 -18.32
C HIS A 78 -2.66 8.94 -17.31
N THR A 79 -2.69 10.15 -16.71
CA THR A 79 -3.86 10.67 -15.96
C THR A 79 -5.19 10.47 -16.71
N VAL A 80 -5.20 10.56 -18.06
CA VAL A 80 -6.39 10.37 -18.89
C VAL A 80 -7.04 8.99 -18.72
N ALA A 81 -6.26 7.97 -18.35
CA ALA A 81 -6.70 6.59 -18.20
C ALA A 81 -7.17 6.25 -16.78
N ALA A 82 -7.09 7.18 -15.82
CA ALA A 82 -7.61 6.92 -14.48
C ALA A 82 -9.16 6.90 -14.49
N GLN A 83 -9.74 5.88 -13.86
CA GLN A 83 -11.18 5.58 -14.01
C GLN A 83 -12.00 5.99 -12.77
N GLY A 84 -11.79 5.28 -11.66
CA GLY A 84 -12.77 5.16 -10.59
C GLY A 84 -13.09 6.40 -9.75
N GLY A 85 -12.21 7.41 -9.68
CA GLY A 85 -12.53 8.68 -9.03
C GLY A 85 -11.37 9.38 -8.33
N VAL A 86 -11.71 10.42 -7.58
CA VAL A 86 -10.85 11.23 -6.71
C VAL A 86 -11.49 11.34 -5.32
N ASN A 87 -10.72 11.15 -4.25
CA ASN A 87 -11.27 11.16 -2.88
C ASN A 87 -11.39 12.56 -2.32
N ALA A 88 -12.53 12.85 -1.67
CA ALA A 88 -12.69 14.00 -0.79
C ALA A 88 -13.86 13.76 0.17
N ALA A 89 -13.68 14.12 1.45
CA ALA A 89 -14.75 14.09 2.46
C ALA A 89 -15.71 15.26 2.26
N LEU A 90 -16.52 15.22 1.19
CA LEU A 90 -17.56 16.21 0.88
C LEU A 90 -18.85 15.99 1.68
N GLY A 91 -19.09 14.77 2.15
CA GLY A 91 -20.31 14.39 2.87
C GLY A 91 -21.59 14.44 2.02
N ASN A 92 -21.50 14.13 0.71
CA ASN A 92 -22.66 14.24 -0.19
C ASN A 92 -23.58 13.00 -0.18
N MET A 93 -23.08 11.87 0.31
CA MET A 93 -23.81 10.58 0.35
C MET A 93 -24.26 10.26 1.78
N GLU A 94 -23.34 10.46 2.74
CA GLU A 94 -23.53 10.39 4.18
C GLU A 94 -22.61 11.44 4.85
N PRO A 95 -22.79 11.77 6.14
CA PRO A 95 -21.81 12.58 6.87
C PRO A 95 -20.42 11.92 6.85
N ASP A 96 -19.39 12.69 6.47
CA ASP A 96 -18.00 12.22 6.37
C ASP A 96 -17.05 13.27 6.93
N ASP A 97 -15.81 12.87 7.26
CA ASP A 97 -14.80 13.73 7.85
C ASP A 97 -13.42 13.49 7.23
N TRP A 98 -12.69 14.58 6.94
CA TRP A 98 -11.34 14.48 6.37
C TRP A 98 -10.36 13.76 7.31
N ARG A 99 -10.61 13.74 8.63
CA ARG A 99 -9.83 13.02 9.63
C ARG A 99 -10.04 11.51 9.56
N TRP A 100 -11.20 11.05 9.08
CA TRP A 100 -11.45 9.63 8.78
C TRP A 100 -10.69 9.21 7.51
N HIS A 101 -10.69 10.07 6.48
CA HIS A 101 -9.87 9.88 5.28
C HIS A 101 -8.36 9.91 5.58
N PHE A 102 -7.91 10.77 6.50
CA PHE A 102 -6.55 10.77 7.04
C PHE A 102 -6.21 9.43 7.70
N TYR A 103 -7.04 8.96 8.64
CA TYR A 103 -6.86 7.66 9.29
C TYR A 103 -6.80 6.50 8.30
N ASP A 104 -7.73 6.43 7.35
CA ASP A 104 -7.75 5.41 6.30
C ASP A 104 -6.47 5.44 5.47
N THR A 105 -5.96 6.64 5.15
CA THR A 105 -4.74 6.79 4.35
C THR A 105 -3.49 6.39 5.13
N VAL A 106 -3.35 6.79 6.41
CA VAL A 106 -2.22 6.35 7.27
C VAL A 106 -2.24 4.83 7.44
N LYS A 107 -3.38 4.24 7.76
CA LYS A 107 -3.58 2.78 7.85
C LYS A 107 -3.30 2.08 6.51
N GLY A 108 -3.81 2.64 5.41
CA GLY A 108 -3.66 2.13 4.05
C GLY A 108 -2.20 2.09 3.60
N SER A 109 -1.41 3.08 4.01
CA SER A 109 0.04 3.19 3.79
C SER A 109 0.88 2.21 4.61
N ASP A 110 0.24 1.44 5.50
CA ASP A 110 0.87 0.52 6.47
C ASP A 110 1.94 1.19 7.35
N TRP A 111 1.61 2.42 7.79
CA TRP A 111 2.43 3.30 8.64
C TRP A 111 3.85 3.59 8.11
N LEU A 112 4.00 3.53 6.78
CA LEU A 112 5.15 4.07 6.04
C LEU A 112 4.81 5.42 5.35
N GLY A 113 3.58 5.92 5.47
CA GLY A 113 3.21 7.24 4.98
C GLY A 113 3.55 8.35 5.97
N ASP A 114 4.11 9.45 5.47
CA ASP A 114 4.43 10.65 6.24
C ASP A 114 3.14 11.40 6.61
N GLN A 115 2.86 11.50 7.91
CA GLN A 115 1.55 11.93 8.41
C GLN A 115 1.33 13.45 8.31
N ASP A 116 2.38 14.28 8.21
CA ASP A 116 2.25 15.69 7.85
C ASP A 116 1.75 15.87 6.40
N ALA A 117 2.29 15.09 5.46
CA ALA A 117 1.87 15.08 4.08
C ALA A 117 0.44 14.49 3.92
N ILE A 118 0.10 13.43 4.66
CA ILE A 118 -1.26 12.85 4.63
C ILE A 118 -2.28 13.81 5.25
N HIS A 119 -1.94 14.49 6.35
CA HIS A 119 -2.77 15.56 6.94
C HIS A 119 -3.04 16.64 5.90
N TYR A 120 -1.99 17.19 5.28
CA TYR A 120 -2.14 18.20 4.22
C TYR A 120 -3.08 17.73 3.11
N MET A 121 -2.84 16.53 2.57
CA MET A 121 -3.62 15.99 1.45
C MET A 121 -5.10 15.79 1.79
N CYS A 122 -5.41 15.17 2.93
CA CYS A 122 -6.79 14.86 3.30
C CYS A 122 -7.58 16.12 3.69
N ARG A 123 -6.97 17.05 4.44
CA ARG A 123 -7.62 18.31 4.85
C ARG A 123 -7.95 19.22 3.65
N GLU A 124 -7.04 19.30 2.67
CA GLU A 124 -7.24 20.14 1.48
C GLU A 124 -8.14 19.47 0.41
N ALA A 125 -8.44 18.18 0.54
CA ALA A 125 -9.18 17.41 -0.47
C ALA A 125 -10.58 17.97 -0.83
N PRO A 126 -11.45 18.34 0.13
CA PRO A 126 -12.75 18.94 -0.19
C PRO A 126 -12.63 20.20 -1.05
N ARG A 127 -11.68 21.08 -0.69
CA ARG A 127 -11.42 22.34 -1.41
C ARG A 127 -10.90 22.08 -2.82
N ALA A 128 -9.99 21.12 -3.00
CA ALA A 128 -9.43 20.79 -4.29
C ALA A 128 -10.44 20.15 -5.25
N VAL A 129 -11.33 19.29 -4.76
CA VAL A 129 -12.39 18.69 -5.60
C VAL A 129 -13.47 19.71 -5.99
N LEU A 130 -13.85 20.61 -5.08
CA LEU A 130 -14.76 21.72 -5.41
C LEU A 130 -14.12 22.73 -6.38
N GLU A 131 -12.81 22.97 -6.30
CA GLU A 131 -12.07 23.79 -7.26
C GLU A 131 -12.12 23.18 -8.68
N LEU A 132 -11.97 21.86 -8.82
CA LEU A 132 -12.13 21.16 -10.10
C LEU A 132 -13.56 21.26 -10.66
N GLU A 133 -14.58 21.14 -9.80
CA GLU A 133 -15.98 21.26 -10.22
C GLU A 133 -16.30 22.68 -10.72
N ASN A 134 -15.79 23.70 -10.02
CA ASN A 134 -15.87 25.10 -10.43
C ASN A 134 -15.11 25.42 -11.74
N TYR A 135 -14.11 24.61 -12.13
CA TYR A 135 -13.49 24.69 -13.46
C TYR A 135 -14.32 24.01 -14.57
N GLY A 136 -15.47 23.42 -14.23
CA GLY A 136 -16.37 22.74 -15.17
C GLY A 136 -16.16 21.23 -15.24
N MET A 137 -15.48 20.60 -14.28
CA MET A 137 -15.32 19.14 -14.29
C MET A 137 -16.68 18.45 -14.17
N PRO A 138 -17.11 17.62 -15.15
CA PRO A 138 -18.49 17.14 -15.25
C PRO A 138 -18.77 15.94 -14.33
N PHE A 139 -18.60 16.13 -13.02
CA PHE A 139 -18.91 15.11 -12.01
C PHE A 139 -20.33 14.57 -12.17
N SER A 140 -20.47 13.25 -12.03
CA SER A 140 -21.78 12.60 -11.89
C SER A 140 -22.51 13.19 -10.69
N ARG A 141 -23.84 13.22 -10.72
CA ARG A 141 -24.65 13.93 -9.71
C ARG A 141 -25.49 13.02 -8.83
N THR A 142 -25.74 13.47 -7.61
CA THR A 142 -26.80 12.96 -6.73
C THR A 142 -28.16 13.54 -7.15
N LYS A 143 -29.26 13.14 -6.50
CA LYS A 143 -30.60 13.69 -6.80
C LYS A 143 -30.71 15.17 -6.43
N GLU A 144 -29.88 15.63 -5.50
CA GLU A 144 -29.80 16.99 -4.97
C GLU A 144 -28.85 17.88 -5.79
N GLY A 145 -28.32 17.39 -6.94
CA GLY A 145 -27.40 18.14 -7.81
C GLY A 145 -25.94 18.22 -7.29
N LYS A 146 -25.64 17.60 -6.15
CA LYS A 146 -24.28 17.51 -5.59
C LYS A 146 -23.40 16.52 -6.36
N ILE A 147 -22.09 16.57 -6.15
CA ILE A 147 -21.14 15.59 -6.68
C ILE A 147 -21.44 14.20 -6.09
N TYR A 148 -21.75 13.23 -6.95
CA TYR A 148 -21.94 11.84 -6.58
C TYR A 148 -20.61 11.19 -6.17
N GLN A 149 -20.66 10.43 -5.08
CA GLN A 149 -19.52 9.72 -4.53
C GLN A 149 -19.87 8.22 -4.41
N ARG A 150 -18.89 7.35 -4.66
CA ARG A 150 -19.05 5.89 -4.57
C ARG A 150 -18.13 5.30 -3.50
N ALA A 151 -18.42 4.06 -3.08
CA ALA A 151 -17.53 3.29 -2.22
C ALA A 151 -16.25 2.88 -2.97
N PHE A 152 -15.15 2.69 -2.23
CA PHE A 152 -13.86 2.28 -2.79
C PHE A 152 -13.03 1.54 -1.74
N GLY A 153 -11.99 0.83 -2.21
CA GLY A 153 -11.19 -0.06 -1.37
C GLY A 153 -10.46 0.67 -0.23
N GLY A 154 -10.61 0.16 0.99
CA GLY A 154 -9.93 0.66 2.18
C GLY A 154 -10.48 1.98 2.76
N GLN A 155 -11.73 2.34 2.49
CA GLN A 155 -12.38 3.55 3.01
C GLN A 155 -13.42 3.23 4.09
N SER A 156 -13.40 3.97 5.20
CA SER A 156 -14.29 3.75 6.34
C SER A 156 -14.76 5.05 6.99
N LEU A 157 -15.90 4.96 7.69
CA LEU A 157 -16.41 6.02 8.57
C LEU A 157 -15.90 5.81 10.01
N ASP A 158 -15.96 6.84 10.84
CA ASP A 158 -15.53 6.85 12.26
C ASP A 158 -14.23 6.05 12.54
N TYR A 159 -13.13 6.48 11.92
CA TYR A 159 -11.79 5.91 12.17
C TYR A 159 -11.72 4.36 12.09
N GLY A 160 -12.45 3.75 11.14
CA GLY A 160 -12.50 2.30 10.95
C GLY A 160 -13.65 1.57 11.64
N ARG A 161 -14.54 2.28 12.36
CA ARG A 161 -15.66 1.67 13.13
C ARG A 161 -17.02 1.85 12.47
N GLY A 162 -17.26 2.94 11.74
CA GLY A 162 -18.56 3.31 11.21
C GLY A 162 -18.99 2.62 9.90
N GLY A 163 -18.32 1.53 9.50
CA GLY A 163 -18.59 0.83 8.24
C GLY A 163 -17.91 1.45 7.02
N GLN A 164 -18.39 1.08 5.82
CA GLN A 164 -17.86 1.52 4.53
C GLN A 164 -18.25 2.97 4.23
N ALA A 165 -17.29 3.78 3.78
CA ALA A 165 -17.54 5.16 3.33
C ALA A 165 -17.69 5.26 1.80
N HIS A 166 -18.42 6.28 1.34
CA HIS A 166 -18.62 6.64 -0.06
C HIS A 166 -18.02 8.03 -0.33
N ARG A 167 -16.68 8.15 -0.38
CA ARG A 167 -16.00 9.46 -0.57
C ARG A 167 -15.29 9.64 -1.91
N THR A 168 -15.34 8.63 -2.79
CA THR A 168 -14.74 8.70 -4.12
C THR A 168 -15.66 9.43 -5.10
N CYS A 169 -15.37 10.72 -5.32
CA CYS A 169 -16.03 11.59 -6.30
C CYS A 169 -15.67 11.12 -7.72
N CYS A 170 -16.64 11.02 -8.63
CA CYS A 170 -16.40 10.39 -9.93
C CYS A 170 -17.16 11.01 -11.12
N VAL A 171 -16.64 10.81 -12.32
CA VAL A 171 -17.31 11.09 -13.60
C VAL A 171 -17.55 9.75 -14.28
N ALA A 172 -18.64 9.07 -13.89
CA ALA A 172 -18.82 7.63 -14.11
C ALA A 172 -17.50 6.89 -13.78
N ASP A 173 -16.94 6.13 -14.73
CA ASP A 173 -15.63 5.49 -14.65
C ASP A 173 -14.58 6.13 -15.58
N ARG A 174 -14.73 7.42 -15.92
CA ARG A 174 -13.82 8.19 -16.79
C ARG A 174 -13.26 9.44 -16.10
N THR A 175 -13.10 9.38 -14.78
CA THR A 175 -12.77 10.56 -13.95
C THR A 175 -11.44 11.22 -14.31
N GLY A 176 -10.41 10.43 -14.65
CA GLY A 176 -9.09 10.92 -15.06
C GLY A 176 -9.09 11.62 -16.41
N HIS A 177 -9.83 11.08 -17.39
CA HIS A 177 -10.08 11.73 -18.67
C HIS A 177 -10.70 13.12 -18.45
N SER A 178 -11.79 13.18 -17.70
CA SER A 178 -12.49 14.43 -17.42
C SER A 178 -11.64 15.42 -16.62
N MET A 179 -10.89 14.97 -15.61
CA MET A 179 -9.96 15.80 -14.84
C MET A 179 -8.88 16.40 -15.74
N LEU A 180 -8.23 15.58 -16.58
CA LEU A 180 -7.11 16.03 -17.42
C LEU A 180 -7.58 17.01 -18.50
N HIS A 181 -8.73 16.76 -19.13
CA HIS A 181 -9.33 17.68 -20.09
C HIS A 181 -9.80 18.99 -19.43
N THR A 182 -10.36 18.93 -18.22
CA THR A 182 -10.75 20.14 -17.47
C THR A 182 -9.53 20.99 -17.10
N LEU A 183 -8.48 20.37 -16.54
CA LEU A 183 -7.24 21.06 -16.19
C LEU A 183 -6.55 21.67 -17.42
N TYR A 184 -6.47 20.92 -18.53
CA TYR A 184 -5.89 21.43 -19.78
C TYR A 184 -6.73 22.59 -20.37
N GLY A 185 -8.05 22.43 -20.45
CA GLY A 185 -8.95 23.50 -20.89
C GLY A 185 -8.85 24.75 -20.01
N ARG A 186 -8.69 24.57 -18.69
CA ARG A 186 -8.51 25.68 -17.75
C ARG A 186 -7.16 26.37 -17.93
N THR A 187 -6.07 25.64 -18.17
CA THR A 187 -4.75 26.25 -18.43
C THR A 187 -4.68 27.09 -19.70
N LEU A 188 -5.54 26.84 -20.70
CA LEU A 188 -5.64 27.67 -21.91
C LEU A 188 -6.20 29.09 -21.63
N ALA A 189 -6.78 29.33 -20.45
CA ALA A 189 -7.20 30.67 -20.02
C ALA A 189 -6.06 31.50 -19.39
N TYR A 190 -4.85 30.94 -19.28
CA TYR A 190 -3.67 31.58 -18.69
C TYR A 190 -2.50 31.57 -19.70
N ASP A 191 -1.51 32.45 -19.55
CA ASP A 191 -0.34 32.50 -20.45
C ASP A 191 0.72 31.41 -20.17
N CYS A 192 0.28 30.15 -20.11
CA CYS A 192 1.16 28.99 -19.98
C CYS A 192 1.95 28.76 -21.28
N LYS A 193 3.28 28.85 -21.24
CA LYS A 193 4.13 28.56 -22.42
C LYS A 193 4.40 27.06 -22.52
N TYR A 194 3.71 26.38 -23.42
CA TYR A 194 3.87 24.95 -23.65
C TYR A 194 5.01 24.63 -24.63
N PHE A 195 5.78 23.61 -24.29
CA PHE A 195 6.78 22.96 -25.13
C PHE A 195 6.34 21.50 -25.29
N ILE A 196 5.50 21.28 -26.31
CA ILE A 196 4.84 19.99 -26.58
C ILE A 196 5.76 19.11 -27.41
N GLU A 197 5.82 17.82 -27.07
CA GLU A 197 6.71 16.83 -27.68
C GLU A 197 8.20 17.21 -27.52
N TYR A 198 8.51 17.71 -26.32
CA TYR A 198 9.88 17.92 -25.82
C TYR A 198 10.23 16.82 -24.81
N LEU A 199 11.24 16.00 -25.13
CA LEU A 199 11.77 14.99 -24.22
C LEU A 199 12.84 15.61 -23.31
N ALA A 200 12.52 15.81 -22.03
CA ALA A 200 13.52 16.21 -21.04
C ALA A 200 14.54 15.08 -20.82
N LEU A 201 15.83 15.41 -20.88
CA LEU A 201 16.93 14.46 -20.81
C LEU A 201 17.52 14.40 -19.39
N ASP A 202 17.86 15.57 -18.82
CA ASP A 202 18.49 15.70 -17.50
C ASP A 202 18.19 17.04 -16.82
N LEU A 203 18.33 17.05 -15.49
CA LEU A 203 18.42 18.27 -14.70
C LEU A 203 19.74 19.00 -14.94
N LEU A 204 19.68 20.34 -15.00
CA LEU A 204 20.85 21.20 -14.95
C LEU A 204 21.13 21.52 -13.47
N MET A 205 22.25 21.01 -12.96
CA MET A 205 22.63 21.14 -11.54
C MET A 205 23.83 22.08 -11.38
N ASN A 206 23.77 22.99 -10.41
CA ASN A 206 24.91 23.79 -9.96
C ASN A 206 25.06 23.62 -8.44
N LYS A 207 26.10 22.90 -8.00
CA LYS A 207 26.28 22.47 -6.61
C LYS A 207 25.02 21.74 -6.13
N ASN A 208 24.42 22.15 -5.01
CA ASN A 208 23.20 21.55 -4.43
C ASN A 208 21.90 22.27 -4.87
N ARG A 209 21.89 22.86 -6.08
CA ARG A 209 20.76 23.60 -6.66
C ARG A 209 20.44 23.09 -8.05
N CYS A 210 19.16 22.83 -8.34
CA CYS A 210 18.69 22.72 -9.71
C CYS A 210 18.50 24.12 -10.29
N VAL A 211 19.04 24.34 -11.48
CA VAL A 211 18.97 25.61 -12.22
C VAL A 211 18.23 25.46 -13.55
N GLY A 212 17.56 24.33 -13.79
CA GLY A 212 16.84 24.09 -15.04
C GLY A 212 16.88 22.65 -15.53
N VAL A 213 16.56 22.46 -16.81
CA VAL A 213 16.64 21.16 -17.51
C VAL A 213 17.17 21.33 -18.94
N ILE A 214 17.75 20.26 -19.49
CA ILE A 214 17.98 20.14 -20.94
C ILE A 214 16.97 19.16 -21.54
N ALA A 215 16.42 19.52 -22.71
CA ALA A 215 15.43 18.73 -23.43
C ALA A 215 15.75 18.68 -24.94
N TRP A 216 15.21 17.68 -25.61
CA TRP A 216 15.24 17.50 -27.06
C TRP A 216 13.85 17.76 -27.64
N ASN A 217 13.76 18.68 -28.61
CA ASN A 217 12.54 18.90 -29.38
C ASN A 217 12.40 17.80 -30.43
N LEU A 218 11.32 17.01 -30.38
CA LEU A 218 11.10 15.92 -31.32
C LEU A 218 10.69 16.41 -32.71
N GLU A 219 10.14 17.63 -32.83
CA GLU A 219 9.65 18.17 -34.12
C GLU A 219 10.78 18.65 -35.05
N ASP A 220 11.80 19.34 -34.54
CA ASP A 220 12.89 19.91 -35.35
C ASP A 220 14.27 19.28 -35.05
N GLY A 221 14.37 18.43 -34.02
CA GLY A 221 15.61 17.77 -33.63
C GLY A 221 16.58 18.61 -32.81
N LYS A 222 16.23 19.86 -32.45
CA LYS A 222 17.10 20.76 -31.68
C LYS A 222 17.15 20.41 -30.20
N LEU A 223 18.24 20.82 -29.55
CA LEU A 223 18.38 20.71 -28.11
C LEU A 223 18.10 22.06 -27.46
N HIS A 224 17.46 22.04 -26.29
CA HIS A 224 17.00 23.23 -25.59
C HIS A 224 17.41 23.17 -24.13
N ARG A 225 18.02 24.23 -23.61
CA ARG A 225 18.27 24.39 -22.16
C ARG A 225 17.30 25.40 -21.60
N PHE A 226 16.55 25.01 -20.58
CA PHE A 226 15.59 25.84 -19.90
C PHE A 226 16.17 26.24 -18.55
N HIS A 227 16.76 27.42 -18.49
CA HIS A 227 17.37 27.98 -17.29
C HIS A 227 16.30 28.63 -16.39
N SER A 228 16.26 28.26 -15.12
CA SER A 228 15.19 28.67 -14.20
C SER A 228 15.62 28.79 -12.74
N ASN A 229 14.81 29.54 -11.97
CA ASN A 229 14.94 29.65 -10.52
C ASN A 229 14.38 28.39 -9.81
N ASN A 230 13.35 27.78 -10.41
CA ASN A 230 12.62 26.63 -9.91
C ASN A 230 12.32 25.62 -11.03
N THR A 231 12.43 24.33 -10.71
CA THR A 231 12.09 23.20 -11.60
C THR A 231 11.14 22.25 -10.86
N ILE A 232 10.04 21.85 -11.51
CA ILE A 232 9.06 20.89 -10.98
C ILE A 232 9.05 19.64 -11.87
N LEU A 233 9.30 18.48 -11.27
CA LEU A 233 9.19 17.18 -11.93
C LEU A 233 7.81 16.56 -11.68
N ALA A 234 7.02 16.38 -12.73
CA ALA A 234 5.66 15.85 -12.73
C ALA A 234 5.48 14.76 -13.81
N THR A 235 6.49 13.92 -14.00
CA THR A 235 6.66 13.01 -15.15
C THR A 235 5.86 11.70 -15.08
N GLY A 236 5.24 11.38 -13.94
CA GLY A 236 4.55 10.11 -13.71
C GLY A 236 5.46 8.93 -13.37
N GLY A 237 4.88 7.74 -13.20
CA GLY A 237 5.57 6.52 -12.78
C GLY A 237 6.33 5.76 -13.88
N TYR A 238 6.78 4.55 -13.53
CA TYR A 238 7.68 3.68 -14.30
C TYR A 238 7.15 2.25 -14.49
N GLY A 239 5.83 2.04 -14.44
CA GLY A 239 5.21 0.71 -14.56
C GLY A 239 5.64 -0.13 -15.78
N ARG A 240 6.14 0.49 -16.86
CA ARG A 240 6.72 -0.20 -18.02
C ARG A 240 8.06 -0.89 -17.78
N ALA A 241 8.61 -0.82 -16.57
CA ALA A 241 9.69 -1.68 -16.10
C ALA A 241 9.26 -3.16 -16.00
N TYR A 242 7.94 -3.43 -15.96
CA TYR A 242 7.35 -4.77 -15.90
C TYR A 242 6.72 -5.20 -17.23
N PHE A 243 6.58 -6.51 -17.43
CA PHE A 243 5.99 -7.08 -18.64
C PHE A 243 4.49 -6.84 -18.76
N SER A 244 3.74 -7.02 -17.66
CA SER A 244 2.30 -6.74 -17.60
C SER A 244 2.01 -5.58 -16.65
N CYS A 245 1.54 -4.47 -17.20
CA CYS A 245 1.15 -3.27 -16.46
C CYS A 245 -0.08 -2.59 -17.08
N THR A 246 -0.88 -1.93 -16.25
CA THR A 246 -1.98 -1.06 -16.71
C THR A 246 -1.47 0.26 -17.30
N SER A 247 -0.18 0.56 -17.10
CA SER A 247 0.45 1.84 -17.42
C SER A 247 0.57 2.07 -18.92
N ALA A 248 0.46 3.32 -19.36
CA ALA A 248 0.73 3.68 -20.76
C ALA A 248 2.18 3.29 -21.17
N HIS A 249 2.45 3.17 -22.47
CA HIS A 249 3.80 2.88 -22.98
C HIS A 249 4.83 3.95 -22.55
N THR A 250 4.37 5.17 -22.32
CA THR A 250 5.13 6.36 -21.95
C THR A 250 5.43 6.49 -20.45
N CYS A 251 4.96 5.57 -19.61
CA CYS A 251 5.23 5.54 -18.16
C CYS A 251 6.58 4.88 -17.86
N THR A 252 7.65 5.64 -18.09
CA THR A 252 9.04 5.16 -18.21
C THR A 252 9.98 5.65 -17.10
N GLY A 253 9.47 6.42 -16.12
CA GLY A 253 10.28 6.87 -14.98
C GLY A 253 11.34 7.91 -15.31
N ASP A 254 11.06 8.82 -16.24
CA ASP A 254 12.07 9.76 -16.73
C ASP A 254 12.55 10.72 -15.62
N GLY A 255 11.63 11.23 -14.78
CA GLY A 255 11.97 12.13 -13.67
C GLY A 255 12.82 11.46 -12.57
N THR A 256 12.45 10.26 -12.14
CA THR A 256 13.20 9.47 -11.15
C THR A 256 14.57 9.05 -11.69
N ALA A 257 14.68 8.82 -13.01
CA ALA A 257 15.95 8.58 -13.69
C ALA A 257 16.84 9.84 -13.75
N MET A 258 16.28 11.01 -14.08
CA MET A 258 17.01 12.30 -14.02
C MET A 258 17.54 12.60 -12.62
N ILE A 259 16.77 12.31 -11.57
CA ILE A 259 17.20 12.41 -10.16
C ILE A 259 18.40 11.50 -9.88
N SER A 260 18.36 10.24 -10.36
CA SER A 260 19.48 9.31 -10.20
C SER A 260 20.75 9.79 -10.91
N ARG A 261 20.65 10.28 -12.16
CA ARG A 261 21.79 10.82 -12.92
C ARG A 261 22.35 12.13 -12.35
N ALA A 262 21.52 12.90 -11.66
CA ALA A 262 21.93 14.06 -10.86
C ALA A 262 22.63 13.68 -9.53
N GLY A 263 22.75 12.38 -9.20
CA GLY A 263 23.37 11.91 -7.96
C GLY A 263 22.48 12.06 -6.72
N LEU A 264 21.17 12.25 -6.91
CA LEU A 264 20.17 12.40 -5.86
C LEU A 264 19.41 11.08 -5.62
N PRO A 265 18.86 10.86 -4.41
CA PRO A 265 18.16 9.62 -4.11
C PRO A 265 16.75 9.60 -4.70
N ASN A 266 16.28 8.40 -5.07
CA ASN A 266 14.86 8.09 -5.02
C ASN A 266 14.53 7.41 -3.67
N ALA A 267 13.25 7.33 -3.32
CA ALA A 267 12.76 6.68 -2.12
C ALA A 267 11.74 5.56 -2.43
N ASP A 268 11.69 4.54 -1.58
CA ASP A 268 10.64 3.51 -1.51
C ASP A 268 10.35 2.75 -2.83
N MET A 269 11.36 2.63 -3.69
CA MET A 269 11.25 2.05 -5.04
C MET A 269 10.76 0.60 -5.06
N GLU A 270 10.94 -0.17 -3.98
CA GLU A 270 10.45 -1.54 -3.86
C GLU A 270 8.92 -1.66 -3.74
N PHE A 271 8.23 -0.56 -3.40
CA PHE A 271 6.79 -0.49 -3.20
C PHE A 271 6.08 -0.18 -4.53
N VAL A 272 5.84 -1.25 -5.29
CA VAL A 272 5.09 -1.28 -6.54
C VAL A 272 3.70 -1.86 -6.29
N GLN A 273 2.64 -1.11 -6.57
CA GLN A 273 1.26 -1.57 -6.40
C GLN A 273 0.79 -2.37 -7.62
N PHE A 274 0.29 -3.57 -7.33
CA PHE A 274 -0.47 -4.39 -8.26
C PHE A 274 -1.95 -4.09 -8.05
N HIS A 275 -2.63 -3.56 -9.08
CA HIS A 275 -4.09 -3.41 -9.05
C HIS A 275 -4.73 -4.79 -9.15
N PRO A 276 -5.71 -5.13 -8.30
CA PRO A 276 -6.30 -6.47 -8.32
C PRO A 276 -6.89 -6.86 -9.68
N THR A 277 -7.53 -5.90 -10.35
CA THR A 277 -8.35 -6.13 -11.54
C THR A 277 -7.77 -5.47 -12.80
N GLY A 278 -6.61 -5.93 -13.25
CA GLY A 278 -6.20 -5.76 -14.66
C GLY A 278 -6.83 -6.86 -15.50
N ILE A 279 -7.25 -6.56 -16.74
CA ILE A 279 -7.89 -7.54 -17.62
C ILE A 279 -6.86 -8.59 -18.06
N TYR A 280 -7.26 -9.85 -18.09
CA TYR A 280 -6.40 -10.95 -18.53
C TYR A 280 -5.96 -10.79 -19.99
N GLY A 281 -4.73 -11.21 -20.30
CA GLY A 281 -4.09 -10.99 -21.59
C GLY A 281 -3.63 -9.54 -21.82
N ALA A 282 -4.56 -8.60 -21.96
CA ALA A 282 -4.24 -7.23 -22.42
C ALA A 282 -3.71 -6.28 -21.32
N GLY A 283 -3.96 -6.57 -20.03
CA GLY A 283 -3.46 -5.76 -18.91
C GLY A 283 -4.16 -4.41 -18.68
N CYS A 284 -5.14 -4.03 -19.52
CA CYS A 284 -5.98 -2.84 -19.34
C CYS A 284 -6.66 -2.82 -17.96
N LEU A 285 -6.76 -1.64 -17.35
CA LEU A 285 -7.40 -1.47 -16.04
C LEU A 285 -8.93 -1.69 -16.13
N ILE A 286 -9.46 -2.53 -15.23
CA ILE A 286 -10.87 -2.52 -14.86
C ILE A 286 -11.00 -1.90 -13.46
N THR A 287 -11.70 -0.78 -13.36
CA THR A 287 -11.77 0.04 -12.16
C THR A 287 -12.18 -0.73 -10.91
N GLU A 288 -11.51 -0.43 -9.79
CA GLU A 288 -11.95 -0.82 -8.44
C GLU A 288 -13.35 -0.28 -8.09
N GLY A 289 -13.82 0.75 -8.82
CA GLY A 289 -15.21 1.19 -8.78
C GLY A 289 -16.22 0.09 -9.13
N VAL A 290 -15.85 -0.96 -9.89
CA VAL A 290 -16.71 -2.13 -10.08
C VAL A 290 -17.08 -2.77 -8.74
N ARG A 291 -16.08 -2.94 -7.87
CA ARG A 291 -16.28 -3.50 -6.52
C ARG A 291 -17.00 -2.52 -5.60
N GLY A 292 -16.77 -1.22 -5.80
CA GLY A 292 -17.49 -0.13 -5.12
C GLY A 292 -18.99 -0.09 -5.43
N GLU A 293 -19.38 -0.42 -6.65
CA GLU A 293 -20.78 -0.52 -7.11
C GLU A 293 -21.41 -1.91 -6.81
N GLY A 294 -20.71 -2.80 -6.09
CA GLY A 294 -21.23 -4.10 -5.66
C GLY A 294 -20.80 -5.32 -6.48
N GLY A 295 -19.90 -5.17 -7.45
CA GLY A 295 -19.22 -6.30 -8.10
C GLY A 295 -18.27 -7.05 -7.15
N TYR A 296 -17.95 -8.31 -7.44
CA TYR A 296 -17.10 -9.13 -6.56
C TYR A 296 -16.27 -10.17 -7.31
N LEU A 297 -15.23 -10.69 -6.64
CA LEU A 297 -14.29 -11.65 -7.21
C LEU A 297 -14.71 -13.09 -6.89
N ILE A 298 -14.65 -13.97 -7.90
CA ILE A 298 -14.92 -15.42 -7.75
C ILE A 298 -13.81 -16.28 -8.34
N ASN A 299 -13.54 -17.41 -7.68
CA ASN A 299 -12.59 -18.42 -8.15
C ASN A 299 -13.29 -19.50 -9.02
N SER A 300 -12.57 -20.50 -9.52
CA SER A 300 -13.14 -21.57 -10.37
C SER A 300 -14.11 -22.53 -9.67
N LYS A 301 -14.38 -22.34 -8.38
CA LYS A 301 -15.44 -23.03 -7.64
C LYS A 301 -16.70 -22.17 -7.46
N GLY A 302 -16.72 -20.94 -8.01
CA GLY A 302 -17.77 -19.95 -7.76
C GLY A 302 -17.73 -19.35 -6.35
N GLU A 303 -16.66 -19.58 -5.58
CA GLU A 303 -16.51 -19.03 -4.23
C GLU A 303 -16.15 -17.54 -4.30
N ARG A 304 -16.92 -16.70 -3.61
CA ARG A 304 -16.54 -15.30 -3.31
C ARG A 304 -15.45 -15.26 -2.24
N PHE A 305 -14.26 -15.70 -2.62
CA PHE A 305 -13.15 -16.01 -1.70
C PHE A 305 -12.72 -14.82 -0.83
N MET A 306 -12.96 -13.56 -1.23
CA MET A 306 -12.63 -12.39 -0.42
C MET A 306 -13.34 -12.34 0.94
N GLU A 307 -14.48 -13.02 1.11
CA GLU A 307 -15.15 -13.16 2.41
C GLU A 307 -14.32 -13.99 3.41
N ARG A 308 -13.43 -14.86 2.92
CA ARG A 308 -12.49 -15.65 3.73
C ARG A 308 -11.19 -14.90 4.03
N TYR A 309 -10.68 -14.08 3.11
CA TYR A 309 -9.44 -13.32 3.32
C TYR A 309 -9.64 -12.00 4.08
N ALA A 310 -10.80 -11.35 3.92
CA ALA A 310 -11.12 -10.09 4.58
C ALA A 310 -12.61 -10.03 4.97
N PRO A 311 -13.05 -10.73 6.04
CA PRO A 311 -14.47 -10.89 6.37
C PRO A 311 -15.29 -9.58 6.42
N ASN A 312 -14.70 -8.51 6.95
CA ASN A 312 -15.34 -7.21 7.09
C ASN A 312 -15.43 -6.49 5.73
N ALA A 313 -14.29 -6.16 5.12
CA ALA A 313 -14.20 -5.32 3.92
C ALA A 313 -14.46 -6.08 2.59
N LYS A 314 -14.34 -7.41 2.60
CA LYS A 314 -14.49 -8.30 1.44
C LYS A 314 -13.67 -7.79 0.25
N ASP A 315 -14.29 -7.65 -0.91
CA ASP A 315 -13.70 -7.15 -2.15
C ASP A 315 -13.22 -5.68 -2.08
N LEU A 316 -13.63 -4.93 -1.06
CA LEU A 316 -13.18 -3.56 -0.75
C LEU A 316 -12.08 -3.50 0.32
N ALA A 317 -11.39 -4.62 0.58
CA ALA A 317 -10.11 -4.60 1.28
C ALA A 317 -9.04 -3.79 0.52
N SER A 318 -7.90 -3.51 1.17
CA SER A 318 -6.79 -2.80 0.52
C SER A 318 -6.23 -3.60 -0.67
N ARG A 319 -5.73 -2.87 -1.68
CA ARG A 319 -5.32 -3.45 -2.98
C ARG A 319 -4.27 -4.54 -2.85
N ASP A 320 -3.31 -4.35 -1.94
CA ASP A 320 -2.27 -5.32 -1.64
C ASP A 320 -2.84 -6.63 -1.06
N VAL A 321 -3.84 -6.56 -0.18
CA VAL A 321 -4.55 -7.73 0.39
C VAL A 321 -5.34 -8.47 -0.68
N VAL A 322 -6.13 -7.75 -1.50
CA VAL A 322 -6.93 -8.35 -2.58
C VAL A 322 -6.01 -9.01 -3.63
N SER A 323 -4.95 -8.32 -4.05
CA SER A 323 -3.96 -8.85 -5.01
C SER A 323 -3.23 -10.08 -4.47
N ARG A 324 -2.86 -10.11 -3.18
CA ARG A 324 -2.31 -11.32 -2.53
C ARG A 324 -3.31 -12.46 -2.49
N ALA A 325 -4.57 -12.20 -2.12
CA ALA A 325 -5.63 -13.21 -2.07
C ALA A 325 -5.83 -13.86 -3.45
N MET A 326 -5.97 -13.04 -4.51
CA MET A 326 -6.09 -13.54 -5.89
C MET A 326 -4.88 -14.40 -6.30
N ALA A 327 -3.66 -13.97 -5.99
CA ALA A 327 -2.44 -14.72 -6.28
C ALA A 327 -2.35 -16.05 -5.49
N ILE A 328 -2.89 -16.12 -4.26
CA ILE A 328 -2.99 -17.38 -3.50
C ILE A 328 -4.01 -18.32 -4.15
N GLU A 329 -5.20 -17.82 -4.50
CA GLU A 329 -6.25 -18.62 -5.18
C GLU A 329 -5.73 -19.25 -6.49
N ILE A 330 -4.98 -18.49 -7.29
CA ILE A 330 -4.34 -18.97 -8.51
C ILE A 330 -3.27 -20.03 -8.18
N ARG A 331 -2.32 -19.75 -7.28
CA ARG A 331 -1.24 -20.67 -6.88
C ARG A 331 -1.76 -21.99 -6.30
N GLU A 332 -2.88 -21.96 -5.59
CA GLU A 332 -3.53 -23.14 -5.02
C GLU A 332 -4.53 -23.83 -6.00
N GLY A 333 -4.41 -23.56 -7.30
CA GLY A 333 -5.12 -24.28 -8.37
C GLY A 333 -6.61 -23.95 -8.52
N ARG A 334 -7.04 -22.82 -7.94
CA ARG A 334 -8.43 -22.30 -7.98
C ARG A 334 -8.61 -21.12 -8.94
N GLY A 335 -7.60 -20.77 -9.74
CA GLY A 335 -7.80 -19.87 -10.88
C GLY A 335 -8.76 -20.45 -11.93
N VAL A 336 -9.26 -19.58 -12.80
CA VAL A 336 -10.23 -19.85 -13.88
C VAL A 336 -9.56 -19.91 -15.26
N GLY A 337 -10.32 -20.25 -16.29
CA GLY A 337 -9.81 -20.42 -17.65
C GLY A 337 -8.98 -21.69 -17.85
N ALA A 338 -8.54 -21.93 -19.10
CA ALA A 338 -7.85 -23.17 -19.48
C ALA A 338 -6.51 -23.40 -18.73
N GLN A 339 -5.82 -22.33 -18.37
CA GLN A 339 -4.53 -22.37 -17.67
C GLN A 339 -4.63 -22.19 -16.15
N LYS A 340 -5.85 -21.94 -15.61
CA LYS A 340 -6.10 -21.65 -14.18
C LYS A 340 -5.25 -20.49 -13.62
N ASP A 341 -4.97 -19.48 -14.43
CA ASP A 341 -3.97 -18.45 -14.19
C ASP A 341 -4.56 -17.04 -13.92
N HIS A 342 -5.89 -16.93 -13.89
CA HIS A 342 -6.61 -15.70 -13.57
C HIS A 342 -7.84 -15.95 -12.69
N ILE A 343 -8.59 -14.90 -12.38
CA ILE A 343 -9.78 -14.88 -11.51
C ILE A 343 -10.92 -14.19 -12.27
N TYR A 344 -12.18 -14.44 -11.88
CA TYR A 344 -13.33 -13.73 -12.45
C TYR A 344 -13.77 -12.56 -11.57
N LEU A 345 -14.07 -11.43 -12.21
CA LEU A 345 -14.77 -10.28 -11.62
C LEU A 345 -16.21 -10.28 -12.10
N GLN A 346 -17.16 -10.55 -11.22
CA GLN A 346 -18.58 -10.66 -11.53
C GLN A 346 -19.31 -9.34 -11.34
N LEU A 347 -20.12 -8.96 -12.34
CA LEU A 347 -20.97 -7.77 -12.36
C LEU A 347 -22.42 -8.04 -12.78
N HIS A 348 -22.72 -9.17 -13.44
CA HIS A 348 -24.01 -9.42 -14.10
C HIS A 348 -25.23 -9.50 -13.16
N HIS A 349 -25.02 -9.51 -11.83
CA HIS A 349 -26.09 -9.39 -10.83
C HIS A 349 -26.50 -7.93 -10.57
N LEU A 350 -25.69 -6.96 -11.03
CA LEU A 350 -26.02 -5.54 -10.95
C LEU A 350 -27.02 -5.17 -12.06
N PRO A 351 -27.95 -4.22 -11.81
CA PRO A 351 -28.87 -3.75 -12.83
C PRO A 351 -28.13 -3.23 -14.07
N THR A 352 -28.56 -3.63 -15.27
CA THR A 352 -27.94 -3.27 -16.54
C THR A 352 -27.82 -1.75 -16.73
N ASN A 353 -28.82 -0.99 -16.31
CA ASN A 353 -28.78 0.48 -16.33
C ASN A 353 -27.71 1.04 -15.39
N LEU A 354 -27.50 0.46 -14.20
CA LEU A 354 -26.42 0.87 -13.31
C LEU A 354 -25.05 0.66 -13.96
N ILE A 355 -24.84 -0.44 -14.66
CA ILE A 355 -23.60 -0.70 -15.40
C ILE A 355 -23.39 0.37 -16.48
N HIS A 356 -24.40 0.69 -17.29
CA HIS A 356 -24.29 1.72 -18.32
C HIS A 356 -24.14 3.15 -17.76
N ASP A 357 -24.74 3.47 -16.62
CA ASP A 357 -24.68 4.80 -16.01
C ASP A 357 -23.39 5.04 -15.20
N ARG A 358 -22.89 4.02 -14.49
CA ARG A 358 -21.78 4.14 -13.51
C ARG A 358 -20.45 3.54 -13.98
N LEU A 359 -20.51 2.59 -14.91
CA LEU A 359 -19.39 1.76 -15.39
C LEU A 359 -19.31 1.62 -16.94
N PRO A 360 -19.65 2.64 -17.77
CA PRO A 360 -19.69 2.52 -19.23
C PRO A 360 -18.31 2.33 -19.88
N GLY A 361 -17.24 2.87 -19.29
CA GLY A 361 -15.87 2.73 -19.80
C GLY A 361 -15.34 1.30 -19.68
N ILE A 362 -15.59 0.63 -18.56
CA ILE A 362 -15.17 -0.76 -18.35
C ILE A 362 -16.07 -1.76 -19.09
N ALA A 363 -17.33 -1.42 -19.37
CA ALA A 363 -18.20 -2.26 -20.19
C ALA A 363 -17.64 -2.36 -21.63
N GLU A 364 -17.31 -1.21 -22.22
CA GLU A 364 -16.63 -1.14 -23.53
C GLU A 364 -15.26 -1.83 -23.51
N THR A 365 -14.46 -1.61 -22.46
CA THR A 365 -13.12 -2.21 -22.32
C THR A 365 -13.20 -3.74 -22.20
N ALA A 366 -14.16 -4.28 -21.45
CA ALA A 366 -14.36 -5.72 -21.33
C ALA A 366 -14.81 -6.36 -22.65
N HIS A 367 -15.68 -5.67 -23.39
CA HIS A 367 -16.11 -6.11 -24.71
C HIS A 367 -14.95 -6.15 -25.71
N ILE A 368 -14.20 -5.04 -25.86
CA ILE A 368 -13.10 -4.93 -26.82
C ILE A 368 -11.95 -5.92 -26.51
N PHE A 369 -11.49 -5.97 -25.25
CA PHE A 369 -10.22 -6.63 -24.91
C PHE A 369 -10.37 -8.06 -24.38
N ALA A 370 -11.58 -8.50 -24.01
CA ALA A 370 -11.84 -9.87 -23.58
C ALA A 370 -13.05 -10.53 -24.28
N GLY A 371 -13.78 -9.82 -25.15
CA GLY A 371 -15.01 -10.35 -25.77
C GLY A 371 -16.18 -10.51 -24.78
N VAL A 372 -16.10 -9.88 -23.61
CA VAL A 372 -17.05 -10.10 -22.50
C VAL A 372 -18.13 -9.03 -22.49
N ASP A 373 -19.38 -9.47 -22.58
CA ASP A 373 -20.53 -8.68 -22.16
C ASP A 373 -20.69 -8.79 -20.63
N CYS A 374 -20.25 -7.76 -19.91
CA CYS A 374 -20.26 -7.73 -18.44
C CYS A 374 -21.66 -7.72 -17.81
N THR A 375 -22.72 -7.57 -18.61
CA THR A 375 -24.12 -7.70 -18.18
C THR A 375 -24.59 -9.16 -18.12
N LYS A 376 -23.79 -10.10 -18.65
CA LYS A 376 -24.09 -11.54 -18.72
C LYS A 376 -22.97 -12.39 -18.11
N GLU A 377 -21.72 -12.10 -18.45
CA GLU A 377 -20.55 -12.93 -18.10
C GLU A 377 -19.56 -12.14 -17.22
N PRO A 378 -18.78 -12.82 -16.35
CA PRO A 378 -17.76 -12.17 -15.55
C PRO A 378 -16.51 -11.80 -16.38
N ILE A 379 -15.83 -10.73 -15.99
CA ILE A 379 -14.61 -10.26 -16.66
C ILE A 379 -13.40 -11.06 -16.15
N PRO A 380 -12.55 -11.65 -17.01
CA PRO A 380 -11.33 -12.32 -16.60
C PRO A 380 -10.26 -11.30 -16.17
N VAL A 381 -9.74 -11.44 -14.94
CA VAL A 381 -8.85 -10.45 -14.30
C VAL A 381 -7.70 -11.09 -13.52
N LEU A 382 -6.59 -10.36 -13.40
CA LEU A 382 -5.45 -10.73 -12.55
C LEU A 382 -4.73 -9.51 -11.95
N PRO A 383 -3.99 -9.69 -10.84
CA PRO A 383 -3.15 -8.65 -10.25
C PRO A 383 -2.10 -8.14 -11.25
N THR A 384 -2.19 -6.85 -11.61
CA THR A 384 -1.40 -6.23 -12.69
C THR A 384 -0.68 -4.99 -12.18
N VAL A 385 0.58 -4.77 -12.56
CA VAL A 385 1.36 -3.58 -12.11
C VAL A 385 0.65 -2.31 -12.53
N HIS A 386 0.51 -1.36 -11.60
CA HIS A 386 -0.40 -0.23 -11.78
C HIS A 386 0.14 1.11 -11.33
N TYR A 387 0.87 1.16 -10.20
CA TYR A 387 1.29 2.43 -9.60
C TYR A 387 2.58 2.28 -8.81
N ASN A 388 3.42 3.31 -8.84
CA ASN A 388 4.64 3.39 -8.06
C ASN A 388 4.41 4.25 -6.81
N MET A 389 4.54 3.67 -5.59
CA MET A 389 4.50 4.48 -4.35
C MET A 389 5.84 5.16 -4.08
N GLY A 390 6.94 4.49 -4.44
CA GLY A 390 8.27 5.09 -4.46
C GLY A 390 8.49 6.03 -5.64
N GLY A 391 9.40 6.98 -5.46
CA GLY A 391 9.68 8.07 -6.39
C GLY A 391 10.65 9.07 -5.79
N ILE A 392 10.59 10.31 -6.24
CA ILE A 392 11.48 11.40 -5.80
C ILE A 392 11.06 11.88 -4.40
N PRO A 393 11.87 11.74 -3.34
CA PRO A 393 11.49 12.12 -1.99
C PRO A 393 11.26 13.62 -1.87
N THR A 394 10.17 14.04 -1.25
CA THR A 394 9.89 15.46 -0.94
C THR A 394 9.42 15.64 0.50
N ASN A 395 9.33 16.89 0.96
CA ASN A 395 8.52 17.23 2.13
C ASN A 395 7.03 17.42 1.77
N HIS A 396 6.17 17.67 2.75
CA HIS A 396 4.73 17.93 2.55
C HIS A 396 4.40 19.19 1.73
N ILE A 397 5.38 20.06 1.45
CA ILE A 397 5.26 21.21 0.54
C ILE A 397 5.97 20.99 -0.81
N ALA A 398 6.20 19.72 -1.17
CA ALA A 398 6.69 19.24 -2.47
C ALA A 398 8.12 19.66 -2.88
N GLN A 399 8.94 20.16 -1.94
CA GLN A 399 10.37 20.42 -2.19
C GLN A 399 11.17 19.12 -2.14
N VAL A 400 12.04 18.88 -3.12
CA VAL A 400 12.84 17.64 -3.20
C VAL A 400 13.86 17.59 -2.07
N LEU A 401 14.00 16.41 -1.48
CA LEU A 401 14.90 16.13 -0.36
C LEU A 401 16.08 15.25 -0.80
N THR A 402 17.21 15.42 -0.13
CA THR A 402 18.21 14.37 0.06
C THR A 402 18.34 14.10 1.55
N PHE A 403 18.83 12.92 1.92
CA PHE A 403 19.00 12.51 3.31
C PHE A 403 20.48 12.31 3.63
N LYS A 404 20.90 12.71 4.84
CA LYS A 404 22.23 12.40 5.37
C LYS A 404 22.13 12.03 6.84
N GLN A 405 22.61 10.85 7.21
CA GLN A 405 22.68 10.42 8.60
C GLN A 405 23.42 11.46 9.47
N GLY A 406 22.81 11.85 10.59
CA GLY A 406 23.31 12.91 11.49
C GLY A 406 22.92 14.34 11.12
N SER A 407 22.49 14.62 9.88
CA SER A 407 21.96 15.94 9.47
C SER A 407 20.46 15.91 9.11
N GLY A 408 19.90 14.72 8.89
CA GLY A 408 18.49 14.53 8.55
C GLY A 408 18.18 14.88 7.09
N ASP A 409 16.93 15.30 6.86
CA ASP A 409 16.46 15.76 5.55
C ASP A 409 17.10 17.10 5.18
N GLN A 410 17.47 17.26 3.91
CA GLN A 410 18.09 18.47 3.35
C GLN A 410 17.42 18.82 2.02
N ILE A 411 16.98 20.07 1.86
CA ILE A 411 16.27 20.52 0.66
C ILE A 411 17.25 20.73 -0.50
N ILE A 412 16.94 20.16 -1.66
CA ILE A 412 17.59 20.48 -2.94
C ILE A 412 17.02 21.78 -3.46
N GLN A 413 17.85 22.81 -3.54
CA GLN A 413 17.39 24.16 -3.84
C GLN A 413 16.88 24.27 -5.28
N GLY A 414 15.77 24.99 -5.47
CA GLY A 414 15.15 25.17 -6.80
C GLY A 414 14.53 23.90 -7.40
N LEU A 415 14.36 22.81 -6.64
CA LEU A 415 13.83 21.55 -7.16
C LEU A 415 12.61 21.04 -6.37
N TYR A 416 11.57 20.68 -7.12
CA TYR A 416 10.28 20.22 -6.63
C TYR A 416 9.84 18.98 -7.42
N ALA A 417 8.98 18.15 -6.82
CA ALA A 417 8.36 17.01 -7.51
C ALA A 417 6.92 16.82 -7.03
N ALA A 418 6.01 16.36 -7.91
CA ALA A 418 4.60 16.15 -7.57
C ALA A 418 3.93 15.02 -8.37
N GLY A 419 2.90 14.41 -7.78
CA GLY A 419 2.18 13.27 -8.34
C GLY A 419 3.01 11.97 -8.28
N GLU A 420 2.70 10.99 -9.13
CA GLU A 420 3.33 9.65 -9.10
C GLU A 420 4.87 9.66 -9.28
N ALA A 421 5.45 10.75 -9.77
CA ALA A 421 6.91 10.89 -9.79
C ALA A 421 7.51 11.14 -8.39
N ALA A 422 6.71 11.49 -7.38
CA ALA A 422 7.16 11.94 -6.06
C ALA A 422 6.76 10.97 -4.94
N ALA A 423 7.64 10.86 -3.95
CA ALA A 423 7.43 10.18 -2.68
C ALA A 423 7.33 11.23 -1.56
N HIS A 424 6.15 11.84 -1.44
CA HIS A 424 5.85 12.89 -0.46
C HIS A 424 6.01 12.54 1.05
N SER A 425 5.84 11.30 1.56
CA SER A 425 5.15 10.13 0.99
C SER A 425 3.75 9.96 1.58
N VAL A 426 2.70 10.31 0.82
CA VAL A 426 1.30 10.13 1.27
C VAL A 426 0.73 8.73 1.09
N HIS A 427 1.48 7.85 0.43
CA HIS A 427 1.02 6.50 0.05
C HIS A 427 1.78 5.37 0.78
N GLY A 428 2.98 5.65 1.30
CA GLY A 428 3.82 4.67 1.99
C GLY A 428 3.91 3.33 1.25
N ALA A 429 3.62 2.23 1.95
CA ALA A 429 3.76 0.88 1.41
C ALA A 429 2.56 0.42 0.53
N ASN A 430 1.43 1.13 0.55
CA ASN A 430 0.27 0.82 -0.28
C ASN A 430 -0.66 2.04 -0.45
N ARG A 431 -0.88 2.45 -1.70
CA ARG A 431 -1.80 3.55 -2.03
C ARG A 431 -3.28 3.11 -1.96
N LEU A 432 -4.14 3.89 -1.31
CA LEU A 432 -5.59 3.74 -1.45
C LEU A 432 -6.08 4.12 -2.86
N GLY A 433 -7.11 3.43 -3.35
CA GLY A 433 -7.77 3.80 -4.59
C GLY A 433 -8.31 5.24 -4.54
N ALA A 434 -8.27 5.94 -5.68
CA ALA A 434 -8.66 7.35 -5.83
C ALA A 434 -7.83 8.41 -5.05
N ASN A 435 -6.86 8.04 -4.20
CA ASN A 435 -5.92 9.01 -3.60
C ASN A 435 -4.89 9.57 -4.59
N SER A 436 -4.56 8.88 -5.70
CA SER A 436 -3.55 9.40 -6.66
C SER A 436 -4.04 10.66 -7.38
N LEU A 437 -5.26 10.68 -7.89
CA LEU A 437 -5.82 11.87 -8.56
C LEU A 437 -5.93 13.07 -7.60
N LEU A 438 -6.12 12.80 -6.30
CA LEU A 438 -6.10 13.82 -5.26
C LEU A 438 -4.69 14.39 -5.06
N ASP A 439 -3.71 13.50 -4.83
CA ASP A 439 -2.27 13.83 -4.76
C ASP A 439 -1.86 14.75 -5.93
N LEU A 440 -2.21 14.40 -7.18
CA LEU A 440 -1.90 15.23 -8.36
C LEU A 440 -2.29 16.70 -8.15
N VAL A 441 -3.54 16.96 -7.72
CA VAL A 441 -4.06 18.33 -7.62
C VAL A 441 -3.66 19.03 -6.31
N ILE A 442 -3.39 18.28 -5.24
CA ILE A 442 -2.85 18.83 -3.99
C ILE A 442 -1.40 19.24 -4.17
N PHE A 443 -0.51 18.32 -4.56
CA PHE A 443 0.93 18.58 -4.54
C PHE A 443 1.40 19.38 -5.76
N GLY A 444 0.70 19.26 -6.91
CA GLY A 444 0.86 20.19 -8.02
C GLY A 444 0.56 21.64 -7.59
N ARG A 445 -0.49 21.86 -6.80
CA ARG A 445 -0.78 23.16 -6.19
C ARG A 445 0.25 23.54 -5.12
N ALA A 446 0.69 22.60 -4.29
CA ALA A 446 1.67 22.85 -3.23
C ALA A 446 3.00 23.40 -3.79
N CYS A 447 3.50 22.86 -4.91
CA CYS A 447 4.64 23.41 -5.63
C CYS A 447 4.45 24.89 -5.95
N ALA A 448 3.33 25.25 -6.58
CA ALA A 448 3.03 26.62 -6.97
C ALA A 448 2.91 27.57 -5.77
N LEU A 449 2.20 27.17 -4.71
CA LEU A 449 2.04 27.96 -3.49
C LEU A 449 3.37 28.15 -2.74
N THR A 450 4.23 27.14 -2.74
CA THR A 450 5.54 27.20 -2.08
C THR A 450 6.47 28.15 -2.82
N ILE A 451 6.56 28.03 -4.15
CA ILE A 451 7.34 28.92 -5.00
C ILE A 451 6.84 30.37 -4.88
N ALA A 452 5.53 30.60 -4.93
CA ALA A 452 4.93 31.93 -4.76
C ALA A 452 5.15 32.54 -3.36
N LYS A 453 5.42 31.71 -2.35
CA LYS A 453 5.76 32.16 -0.98
C LYS A 453 7.27 32.39 -0.80
N SER A 454 8.13 31.66 -1.52
CA SER A 454 9.59 31.69 -1.34
C SER A 454 10.34 32.57 -2.34
N CYS A 455 9.74 32.85 -3.49
CA CYS A 455 10.34 33.54 -4.64
C CYS A 455 9.41 34.63 -5.17
N LYS A 456 9.93 35.47 -6.08
CA LYS A 456 9.15 36.48 -6.83
C LYS A 456 9.37 36.30 -8.34
N PRO A 457 8.36 36.59 -9.18
CA PRO A 457 8.54 36.65 -10.63
C PRO A 457 9.64 37.63 -11.03
N GLY A 458 10.47 37.28 -12.02
CA GLY A 458 11.57 38.12 -12.50
C GLY A 458 12.81 38.18 -11.58
N GLU A 459 12.91 37.31 -10.57
CA GLU A 459 14.13 37.21 -9.75
C GLU A 459 15.35 36.80 -10.57
N LYS A 460 16.53 37.37 -10.23
CA LYS A 460 17.78 37.08 -10.91
C LYS A 460 18.09 35.59 -10.88
N PHE A 461 18.25 35.01 -12.06
CA PHE A 461 18.62 33.60 -12.23
C PHE A 461 19.95 33.25 -11.53
N PRO A 462 20.08 32.01 -10.99
CA PRO A 462 21.36 31.49 -10.53
C PRO A 462 22.37 31.38 -11.67
N ASP A 463 23.64 31.08 -11.37
CA ASP A 463 24.64 30.88 -12.41
C ASP A 463 24.41 29.54 -13.13
N LEU A 464 24.33 29.57 -14.47
CA LEU A 464 24.32 28.38 -15.31
C LEU A 464 25.78 27.89 -15.52
N PRO A 465 26.13 26.64 -15.18
CA PRO A 465 27.47 26.10 -15.47
C PRO A 465 27.80 26.15 -16.97
N ALA A 466 29.03 26.49 -17.33
CA ALA A 466 29.43 26.62 -18.74
C ALA A 466 29.24 25.33 -19.56
N ASN A 467 29.42 24.17 -18.91
CA ASN A 467 29.23 22.83 -19.46
C ASN A 467 27.83 22.24 -19.22
N ALA A 468 26.84 23.06 -18.81
CA ALA A 468 25.49 22.60 -18.53
C ALA A 468 24.86 21.92 -19.75
N GLY A 469 24.53 20.64 -19.59
CA GLY A 469 23.91 19.78 -20.60
C GLY A 469 24.87 18.94 -21.46
N GLU A 470 26.19 19.21 -21.45
CA GLU A 470 27.15 18.52 -22.35
C GLU A 470 27.12 16.99 -22.23
N ARG A 471 26.95 16.45 -21.01
CA ARG A 471 26.82 15.01 -20.75
C ARG A 471 25.60 14.40 -21.44
N SER A 472 24.46 15.10 -21.40
CA SER A 472 23.20 14.66 -21.98
C SER A 472 23.27 14.64 -23.50
N VAL A 473 23.91 15.64 -24.11
CA VAL A 473 24.20 15.67 -25.55
C VAL A 473 25.08 14.49 -25.95
N ALA A 474 26.15 14.20 -25.18
CA ALA A 474 27.04 13.08 -25.46
C ALA A 474 26.35 11.71 -25.31
N ASN A 475 25.43 11.53 -24.35
CA ASN A 475 24.63 10.31 -24.22
C ASN A 475 23.64 10.15 -25.39
N LEU A 476 22.95 11.24 -25.78
CA LEU A 476 22.03 11.24 -26.92
C LEU A 476 22.76 10.88 -28.22
N ASP A 477 23.94 11.47 -28.48
CA ASP A 477 24.74 11.13 -29.65
C ASP A 477 25.26 9.69 -29.61
N LYS A 478 25.77 9.22 -28.45
CA LYS A 478 26.19 7.82 -28.25
C LYS A 478 25.08 6.84 -28.61
N LEU A 479 23.85 7.06 -28.11
CA LEU A 479 22.70 6.22 -28.42
C LEU A 479 22.34 6.32 -29.90
N ARG A 480 22.23 7.53 -30.45
CA ARG A 480 21.91 7.78 -31.86
C ARG A 480 22.87 7.09 -32.82
N GLN A 481 24.16 6.99 -32.47
CA GLN A 481 25.18 6.28 -33.25
C GLN A 481 25.36 4.80 -32.84
N ALA A 482 24.60 4.29 -31.86
CA ALA A 482 24.81 2.95 -31.33
C ALA A 482 24.54 1.86 -32.37
N ASN A 483 25.54 1.02 -32.59
CA ASN A 483 25.56 -0.03 -33.61
C ASN A 483 26.04 -1.38 -33.01
N GLY A 484 25.58 -1.69 -31.79
CA GLY A 484 25.80 -2.98 -31.15
C GLY A 484 24.99 -4.12 -31.79
N THR A 485 24.78 -5.19 -31.04
CA THR A 485 24.05 -6.38 -31.56
C THR A 485 22.64 -6.56 -30.97
N ILE A 486 22.25 -5.79 -29.96
CA ILE A 486 20.98 -6.01 -29.22
C ILE A 486 20.02 -4.83 -29.46
N THR A 487 18.86 -5.08 -30.06
CA THR A 487 17.85 -4.04 -30.25
C THR A 487 17.25 -3.57 -28.92
N VAL A 488 16.84 -2.29 -28.87
CA VAL A 488 16.13 -1.69 -27.71
C VAL A 488 14.96 -2.57 -27.25
N ALA A 489 14.13 -3.04 -28.19
CA ALA A 489 12.98 -3.89 -27.88
C ALA A 489 13.36 -5.21 -27.19
N ASN A 490 14.43 -5.89 -27.64
CA ASN A 490 14.88 -7.14 -27.04
C ASN A 490 15.45 -6.94 -25.64
N LEU A 491 16.23 -5.88 -25.42
CA LEU A 491 16.79 -5.56 -24.10
C LEU A 491 15.71 -5.13 -23.10
N ARG A 492 14.76 -4.30 -23.55
CA ARG A 492 13.55 -3.94 -22.79
C ARG A 492 12.75 -5.17 -22.36
N LEU A 493 12.55 -6.13 -23.27
CA LEU A 493 11.82 -7.37 -22.97
C LEU A 493 12.55 -8.24 -21.92
N LYS A 494 13.90 -8.32 -21.96
CA LYS A 494 14.69 -9.02 -20.93
C LYS A 494 14.47 -8.42 -19.54
N MET A 495 14.56 -7.08 -19.42
CA MET A 495 14.28 -6.36 -18.18
C MET A 495 12.84 -6.63 -17.70
N GLN A 496 11.86 -6.43 -18.58
CA GLN A 496 10.43 -6.56 -18.27
C GLN A 496 10.07 -7.96 -17.74
N LYS A 497 10.57 -9.02 -18.38
CA LYS A 497 10.39 -10.40 -17.88
C LYS A 497 11.11 -10.64 -16.56
N THR A 498 12.34 -10.16 -16.42
CA THR A 498 13.10 -10.28 -15.17
C THR A 498 12.37 -9.63 -13.99
N MET A 499 11.83 -8.42 -14.17
CA MET A 499 11.03 -7.75 -13.13
C MET A 499 9.72 -8.49 -12.85
N GLN A 500 9.03 -8.99 -13.87
CA GLN A 500 7.78 -9.74 -13.74
C GLN A 500 7.96 -11.08 -12.99
N GLU A 501 9.06 -11.78 -13.25
CA GLU A 501 9.40 -13.09 -12.67
C GLU A 501 9.98 -12.94 -11.25
N HIS A 502 10.83 -11.94 -11.01
CA HIS A 502 11.60 -11.82 -9.77
C HIS A 502 11.10 -10.78 -8.75
N ALA A 503 10.27 -9.81 -9.16
CA ALA A 503 9.81 -8.70 -8.31
C ALA A 503 8.26 -8.52 -8.33
N SER A 504 7.54 -9.65 -8.36
CA SER A 504 6.06 -9.72 -8.42
C SER A 504 5.37 -9.47 -7.07
N VAL A 505 4.09 -9.85 -6.95
CA VAL A 505 3.23 -9.74 -5.75
C VAL A 505 3.83 -10.47 -4.54
N PHE A 506 4.26 -11.71 -4.72
CA PHE A 506 4.99 -12.49 -3.72
C PHE A 506 6.47 -12.56 -4.09
N ARG A 507 7.34 -12.43 -3.08
CA ARG A 507 8.79 -12.35 -3.24
C ARG A 507 9.48 -13.26 -2.22
N THR A 508 10.69 -13.71 -2.53
CA THR A 508 11.59 -14.40 -1.58
C THR A 508 13.01 -13.92 -1.78
N GLY A 509 13.87 -14.03 -0.76
CA GLY A 509 15.27 -13.62 -0.86
C GLY A 509 16.02 -14.29 -2.00
N GLN A 510 15.83 -15.60 -2.21
CA GLN A 510 16.48 -16.33 -3.30
C GLN A 510 16.05 -15.80 -4.69
N VAL A 511 14.74 -15.63 -4.91
CA VAL A 511 14.19 -15.15 -6.19
C VAL A 511 14.63 -13.71 -6.45
N LEU A 512 14.63 -12.85 -5.43
CA LEU A 512 15.09 -11.47 -5.54
C LEU A 512 16.59 -11.39 -5.84
N GLN A 513 17.43 -12.16 -5.15
CA GLN A 513 18.89 -12.19 -5.39
C GLN A 513 19.26 -12.69 -6.79
N GLU A 514 18.50 -13.65 -7.34
CA GLU A 514 18.65 -14.05 -8.74
C GLU A 514 18.26 -12.90 -9.68
N GLY A 515 17.14 -12.23 -9.40
CA GLY A 515 16.68 -11.07 -10.16
C GLY A 515 17.67 -9.90 -10.15
N CYS A 516 18.26 -9.57 -9.00
CA CYS A 516 19.33 -8.58 -8.87
C CYS A 516 20.52 -8.91 -9.77
N LYS A 517 21.00 -10.17 -9.75
CA LYS A 517 22.12 -10.62 -10.59
C LYS A 517 21.77 -10.58 -12.09
N LYS A 518 20.55 -10.98 -12.46
CA LYS A 518 20.05 -10.86 -13.85
C LYS A 518 20.01 -9.39 -14.27
N MET A 519 19.44 -8.51 -13.45
CA MET A 519 19.36 -7.08 -13.73
C MET A 519 20.74 -6.41 -13.82
N GLU A 520 21.71 -6.79 -12.99
CA GLU A 520 23.10 -6.34 -13.12
C GLU A 520 23.72 -6.75 -14.46
N GLY A 521 23.45 -7.98 -14.92
CA GLY A 521 23.87 -8.46 -16.25
C GLY A 521 23.21 -7.68 -17.39
N ILE A 522 21.89 -7.53 -17.34
CA ILE A 522 21.08 -6.79 -18.34
C ILE A 522 21.51 -5.30 -18.37
N TYR A 523 21.87 -4.70 -17.23
CA TYR A 523 22.38 -3.32 -17.17
C TYR A 523 23.66 -3.14 -17.97
N LYS A 524 24.59 -4.11 -17.89
CA LYS A 524 25.84 -4.10 -18.66
C LYS A 524 25.62 -4.32 -20.17
N GLU A 525 24.48 -4.87 -20.59
CA GLU A 525 24.13 -4.98 -22.01
C GLU A 525 23.74 -3.63 -22.65
N LEU A 526 23.50 -2.56 -21.87
CA LEU A 526 23.16 -1.23 -22.40
C LEU A 526 24.25 -0.64 -23.31
N ASP A 527 25.52 -0.98 -23.11
CA ASP A 527 26.61 -0.55 -24.00
C ASP A 527 26.62 -1.25 -25.37
N ASN A 528 25.84 -2.33 -25.53
CA ASN A 528 25.73 -3.11 -26.77
C ASN A 528 24.35 -2.94 -27.45
N VAL A 529 23.64 -1.85 -27.15
CA VAL A 529 22.39 -1.54 -27.85
C VAL A 529 22.63 -1.21 -29.33
N LYS A 530 21.65 -1.54 -30.15
CA LYS A 530 21.58 -1.23 -31.56
C LYS A 530 20.33 -0.40 -31.84
N LEU A 531 20.57 0.80 -32.36
CA LEU A 531 19.54 1.60 -33.03
C LEU A 531 19.74 1.48 -34.54
N SER A 532 18.68 1.74 -35.29
CA SER A 532 18.66 1.73 -36.76
C SER A 532 18.40 3.13 -37.32
N ASP A 533 17.55 3.93 -36.68
CA ASP A 533 17.31 5.32 -37.08
C ASP A 533 18.43 6.25 -36.57
N ARG A 534 18.96 7.06 -37.48
CA ARG A 534 20.04 8.04 -37.25
C ARG A 534 19.56 9.49 -37.39
N GLY A 535 18.26 9.72 -37.58
CA GLY A 535 17.64 11.04 -37.59
C GLY A 535 17.63 11.72 -36.22
N LEU A 536 17.14 12.97 -36.18
CA LEU A 536 16.82 13.72 -34.96
C LEU A 536 15.39 14.25 -34.92
N ILE A 537 14.71 14.32 -36.08
CA ILE A 537 13.30 14.68 -36.16
C ILE A 537 12.51 13.38 -35.99
N TRP A 538 11.67 13.32 -34.96
CA TRP A 538 10.76 12.21 -34.65
C TRP A 538 11.40 10.80 -34.63
N ASN A 539 12.69 10.71 -34.26
CA ASN A 539 13.40 9.44 -34.12
C ASN A 539 12.92 8.69 -32.85
N THR A 540 11.85 7.91 -32.98
CA THR A 540 11.27 7.17 -31.85
C THR A 540 12.15 6.00 -31.38
N ASP A 541 13.03 5.46 -32.22
CA ASP A 541 14.03 4.46 -31.83
C ASP A 541 15.00 5.05 -30.78
N LEU A 542 15.40 6.31 -30.96
CA LEU A 542 16.20 7.07 -30.00
C LEU A 542 15.41 7.48 -28.75
N VAL A 543 14.14 7.88 -28.87
CA VAL A 543 13.27 8.14 -27.72
C VAL A 543 13.15 6.88 -26.85
N GLU A 544 12.80 5.74 -27.44
CA GLU A 544 12.63 4.47 -26.72
C GLU A 544 13.97 3.95 -26.14
N ALA A 545 15.11 4.29 -26.74
CA ALA A 545 16.43 3.98 -26.17
C ALA A 545 16.76 4.80 -24.91
N ILE A 546 16.41 6.09 -24.91
CA ILE A 546 16.56 6.97 -23.73
C ILE A 546 15.58 6.51 -22.63
N GLU A 547 14.34 6.20 -22.99
CA GLU A 547 13.34 5.63 -22.07
C GLU A 547 13.78 4.27 -21.51
N LEU A 548 14.47 3.43 -22.28
CA LEU A 548 15.05 2.19 -21.77
C LEU A 548 16.14 2.46 -20.73
N GLN A 549 17.04 3.44 -20.92
CA GLN A 549 17.99 3.83 -19.89
C GLN A 549 17.28 4.27 -18.60
N ASN A 550 16.20 5.07 -18.73
CA ASN A 550 15.40 5.51 -17.59
C ASN A 550 14.75 4.31 -16.86
N LEU A 551 14.09 3.42 -17.60
CA LEU A 551 13.47 2.21 -17.06
C LEU A 551 14.47 1.31 -16.33
N MET A 552 15.68 1.18 -16.86
CA MET A 552 16.74 0.33 -16.29
C MET A 552 17.25 0.85 -14.95
N LEU A 553 17.44 2.17 -14.80
CA LEU A 553 17.76 2.79 -13.51
C LEU A 553 16.66 2.50 -12.47
N ASN A 554 15.39 2.69 -12.85
CA ASN A 554 14.25 2.43 -11.98
C ASN A 554 14.12 0.95 -11.59
N ALA A 555 14.31 0.03 -12.54
CA ALA A 555 14.21 -1.42 -12.33
C ALA A 555 15.30 -1.94 -11.37
N VAL A 556 16.56 -1.53 -11.56
CA VAL A 556 17.68 -1.91 -10.68
C VAL A 556 17.46 -1.39 -9.26
N GLN A 557 17.02 -0.13 -9.10
CA GLN A 557 16.68 0.43 -7.78
C GLN A 557 15.55 -0.35 -7.11
N THR A 558 14.46 -0.60 -7.83
CA THR A 558 13.29 -1.36 -7.35
C THR A 558 13.67 -2.73 -6.79
N ILE A 559 14.44 -3.52 -7.56
CA ILE A 559 14.74 -4.91 -7.17
C ILE A 559 15.79 -4.99 -6.05
N ASN A 560 16.78 -4.08 -6.05
CA ASN A 560 17.80 -4.04 -4.99
C ASN A 560 17.22 -3.56 -3.66
N CYS A 561 16.31 -2.57 -3.65
CA CYS A 561 15.56 -2.20 -2.45
C CYS A 561 14.67 -3.35 -1.96
N ALA A 562 14.04 -4.10 -2.88
CA ALA A 562 13.21 -5.25 -2.53
C ALA A 562 14.01 -6.43 -1.93
N GLU A 563 15.24 -6.69 -2.38
CA GLU A 563 16.15 -7.67 -1.77
C GLU A 563 16.55 -7.24 -0.36
N ALA A 564 16.95 -5.97 -0.22
CA ALA A 564 17.45 -5.41 1.01
C ALA A 564 16.40 -5.43 2.15
N ARG A 565 15.15 -5.06 1.85
CA ARG A 565 14.04 -5.04 2.80
C ARG A 565 13.64 -6.45 3.25
N LYS A 566 13.83 -6.74 4.54
CA LYS A 566 13.61 -8.06 5.17
C LYS A 566 12.45 -8.00 6.18
N GLU A 567 11.30 -7.57 5.69
CA GLU A 567 10.00 -7.59 6.34
C GLU A 567 8.90 -7.82 5.28
N SER A 568 7.63 -7.86 5.70
CA SER A 568 6.48 -7.67 4.80
C SER A 568 5.68 -6.46 5.25
N ARG A 569 5.39 -5.53 4.33
CA ARG A 569 4.64 -4.29 4.59
C ARG A 569 3.90 -3.85 3.32
N GLY A 570 2.60 -3.58 3.43
CA GLY A 570 1.75 -3.18 2.30
C GLY A 570 1.95 -4.04 1.04
N ALA A 571 2.33 -3.43 -0.08
CA ALA A 571 2.56 -4.11 -1.36
C ALA A 571 3.86 -4.94 -1.43
N HIS A 572 4.76 -4.84 -0.44
CA HIS A 572 5.98 -5.63 -0.35
C HIS A 572 5.75 -6.88 0.53
N ALA A 573 5.58 -8.06 -0.09
CA ALA A 573 5.34 -9.31 0.62
C ALA A 573 6.47 -10.33 0.40
N ARG A 574 7.21 -10.62 1.46
CA ARG A 574 8.32 -11.59 1.52
C ARG A 574 7.86 -12.89 2.18
N GLU A 575 7.80 -13.99 1.46
CA GLU A 575 7.39 -15.28 2.05
C GLU A 575 8.43 -15.82 3.07
N ASP A 576 9.67 -15.36 2.98
CA ASP A 576 10.77 -15.60 3.93
C ASP A 576 10.81 -14.61 5.11
N PHE A 577 10.13 -13.46 5.01
CA PHE A 577 10.01 -12.45 6.08
C PHE A 577 8.56 -11.94 6.19
N LYS A 578 7.65 -12.81 6.63
CA LYS A 578 6.19 -12.59 6.57
C LYS A 578 5.65 -11.52 7.53
N GLN A 579 6.45 -11.05 8.49
CA GLN A 579 6.02 -10.10 9.51
C GLN A 579 6.41 -8.67 9.12
N ARG A 580 5.56 -7.71 9.48
CA ARG A 580 5.90 -6.28 9.52
C ARG A 580 6.76 -6.02 10.75
N ILE A 581 7.84 -5.26 10.60
CA ILE A 581 8.82 -5.05 11.69
C ILE A 581 8.94 -3.55 11.97
N ASP A 582 8.16 -3.09 12.96
CA ASP A 582 8.21 -1.71 13.46
C ASP A 582 9.21 -1.60 14.63
N GLU A 583 9.40 -0.40 15.18
CA GLU A 583 10.32 -0.18 16.30
C GLU A 583 9.86 -0.79 17.65
N PHE A 584 8.59 -1.20 17.72
CA PHE A 584 7.95 -1.85 18.86
C PHE A 584 7.06 -2.97 18.32
N ASP A 585 6.73 -3.94 19.17
CA ASP A 585 5.71 -4.93 18.88
C ASP A 585 4.32 -4.36 19.19
N TYR A 586 3.76 -3.64 18.21
CA TYR A 586 2.41 -3.04 18.29
C TYR A 586 1.27 -4.08 18.30
N SER A 587 1.55 -5.39 18.37
CA SER A 587 0.56 -6.43 18.69
C SER A 587 0.28 -6.55 20.19
N LYS A 588 1.16 -6.01 21.03
CA LYS A 588 1.13 -6.09 22.50
C LYS A 588 1.04 -4.69 23.12
N PRO A 589 0.68 -4.58 24.41
CA PRO A 589 0.87 -3.34 25.18
C PRO A 589 2.32 -2.84 25.07
N LEU A 590 2.51 -1.53 24.95
CA LEU A 590 3.84 -0.92 24.81
C LEU A 590 4.60 -0.84 26.14
N ASP A 591 3.89 -0.89 27.27
CA ASP A 591 4.49 -0.80 28.60
C ASP A 591 5.49 -1.94 28.83
N GLY A 592 6.71 -1.57 29.24
CA GLY A 592 7.81 -2.51 29.43
C GLY A 592 8.51 -2.98 28.14
N GLN A 593 8.08 -2.56 26.94
CA GLN A 593 8.81 -2.85 25.72
C GLN A 593 10.04 -1.93 25.56
N THR A 594 11.15 -2.52 25.12
CA THR A 594 12.34 -1.77 24.69
C THR A 594 12.24 -1.44 23.19
N LYS A 595 12.31 -0.15 22.84
CA LYS A 595 12.35 0.29 21.43
C LYS A 595 13.52 -0.33 20.68
N LEU A 596 13.26 -0.94 19.53
CA LEU A 596 14.31 -1.43 18.64
C LEU A 596 15.11 -0.24 18.06
N PRO A 597 16.45 -0.31 18.03
CA PRO A 597 17.29 0.64 17.30
C PRO A 597 16.90 0.76 15.83
N PHE A 598 17.18 1.91 15.22
CA PHE A 598 16.79 2.24 13.84
C PHE A 598 17.31 1.24 12.79
N GLU A 599 18.43 0.60 13.07
CA GLU A 599 19.08 -0.42 12.23
C GLU A 599 18.36 -1.78 12.31
N LYS A 600 17.60 -2.04 13.38
CA LYS A 600 16.96 -3.33 13.70
C LYS A 600 15.47 -3.43 13.36
N HIS A 601 14.81 -2.33 12.98
CA HIS A 601 13.44 -2.33 12.48
C HIS A 601 13.35 -1.81 11.04
N TRP A 602 12.17 -1.91 10.42
CA TRP A 602 11.94 -1.59 9.00
C TRP A 602 10.89 -0.50 8.74
N ARG A 603 10.19 0.00 9.76
CA ARG A 603 9.37 1.24 9.65
C ARG A 603 10.24 2.49 9.42
N LYS A 604 10.72 2.63 8.18
CA LYS A 604 11.66 3.64 7.66
C LYS A 604 11.66 3.56 6.13
N HIS A 605 11.79 4.69 5.46
CA HIS A 605 11.86 4.76 4.00
C HIS A 605 13.20 4.22 3.50
N SER A 606 13.19 3.50 2.38
CA SER A 606 14.40 3.10 1.67
C SER A 606 14.87 4.27 0.80
N MET A 607 16.07 4.80 1.04
CA MET A 607 16.67 5.88 0.23
C MET A 607 17.75 5.28 -0.68
N VAL A 608 17.60 5.37 -1.99
CA VAL A 608 18.49 4.70 -2.96
C VAL A 608 19.16 5.67 -3.92
N TRP A 609 20.49 5.61 -3.95
CA TRP A 609 21.36 6.23 -4.94
C TRP A 609 21.89 5.16 -5.88
N MET A 610 22.24 5.53 -7.10
CA MET A 610 22.79 4.63 -8.10
C MET A 610 23.94 5.29 -8.86
N ASP A 611 25.07 4.60 -8.97
CA ASP A 611 26.12 4.95 -9.91
C ASP A 611 25.68 4.51 -11.31
N GLU A 612 25.38 5.46 -12.19
CA GLU A 612 24.83 5.18 -13.52
C GLU A 612 25.80 4.42 -14.46
N VAL A 613 27.11 4.48 -14.20
CA VAL A 613 28.13 3.87 -15.07
C VAL A 613 28.26 2.37 -14.77
N THR A 614 28.29 2.03 -13.49
CA THR A 614 28.44 0.64 -13.01
C THR A 614 27.11 -0.06 -12.76
N GLY A 615 26.02 0.69 -12.63
CA GLY A 615 24.72 0.19 -12.19
C GLY A 615 24.65 -0.13 -10.69
N LYS A 616 25.67 0.22 -9.90
CA LYS A 616 25.75 -0.13 -8.48
C LYS A 616 24.88 0.79 -7.63
N THR A 617 23.98 0.20 -6.85
CA THR A 617 23.13 0.94 -5.90
C THR A 617 23.77 1.07 -4.51
N LYS A 618 23.52 2.20 -3.85
CA LYS A 618 23.74 2.43 -2.42
C LYS A 618 22.39 2.69 -1.77
N ILE A 619 22.06 1.97 -0.70
CA ILE A 619 20.80 2.13 0.04
C ILE A 619 21.11 2.62 1.46
N GLU A 620 20.47 3.70 1.87
CA GLU A 620 20.37 4.14 3.26
C GLU A 620 18.89 4.21 3.67
N TYR A 621 18.57 4.69 4.87
CA TYR A 621 17.20 4.75 5.37
C TYR A 621 16.88 6.07 6.05
N ARG A 622 15.70 6.62 5.75
CA ARG A 622 15.14 7.84 6.34
C ARG A 622 14.00 7.47 7.30
N PRO A 623 13.89 8.06 8.51
CA PRO A 623 12.73 7.86 9.38
C PRO A 623 11.41 8.32 8.75
N VAL A 624 10.29 7.68 9.14
CA VAL A 624 8.94 8.16 8.79
C VAL A 624 8.59 9.38 9.65
N VAL A 625 7.92 10.37 9.06
CA VAL A 625 7.40 11.55 9.75
C VAL A 625 6.03 11.24 10.35
N ASP A 626 6.02 10.80 11.61
CA ASP A 626 4.77 10.56 12.34
C ASP A 626 4.03 11.84 12.73
N LYS A 627 4.75 12.95 12.90
CA LYS A 627 4.17 14.21 13.41
C LYS A 627 3.25 14.84 12.35
N THR A 628 2.01 15.14 12.73
CA THR A 628 1.05 15.88 11.90
C THR A 628 1.36 17.39 11.85
N LEU A 629 0.75 18.12 10.91
CA LEU A 629 0.99 19.58 10.77
C LEU A 629 0.52 20.36 12.00
N ASP A 630 -0.66 20.01 12.51
CA ASP A 630 -1.21 20.54 13.75
C ASP A 630 -1.91 19.42 14.54
N LYS A 631 -1.41 19.17 15.75
CA LYS A 631 -1.94 18.19 16.69
C LYS A 631 -3.34 18.57 17.21
N ALA A 632 -3.69 19.86 17.21
CA ALA A 632 -5.01 20.33 17.60
C ALA A 632 -6.08 20.03 16.52
N GLU A 633 -5.70 19.98 15.25
CA GLU A 633 -6.58 19.53 14.15
C GLU A 633 -6.69 17.99 14.13
N VAL A 634 -5.55 17.29 14.16
CA VAL A 634 -5.49 15.82 14.24
C VAL A 634 -4.16 15.35 14.82
N ASP A 635 -4.19 14.48 15.84
CA ASP A 635 -2.98 13.83 16.37
C ASP A 635 -2.55 12.67 15.47
N TRP A 636 -1.28 12.26 15.57
CA TRP A 636 -0.77 11.15 14.78
C TRP A 636 -1.47 9.82 15.09
N VAL A 637 -1.61 8.96 14.07
CA VAL A 637 -2.15 7.60 14.25
C VAL A 637 -0.96 6.66 14.51
N PRO A 638 -0.83 6.09 15.73
CA PRO A 638 0.24 5.13 16.00
C PRO A 638 0.06 3.84 15.18
N PRO A 639 1.15 3.11 14.87
CA PRO A 639 1.08 1.79 14.26
C PRO A 639 0.15 0.86 15.02
N LYS A 640 -0.67 0.12 14.27
CA LYS A 640 -1.54 -0.95 14.77
C LYS A 640 -1.30 -2.19 13.92
N VAL A 641 -1.58 -3.38 14.44
CA VAL A 641 -1.59 -4.60 13.61
C VAL A 641 -2.77 -4.51 12.64
N SER A 642 -2.57 -4.81 11.36
CA SER A 642 -3.67 -4.74 10.40
C SER A 642 -4.69 -5.85 10.67
N PRO A 643 -6.00 -5.62 10.57
CA PRO A 643 -7.00 -6.70 10.61
C PRO A 643 -6.76 -7.77 9.53
N ALA A 644 -6.09 -7.42 8.43
CA ALA A 644 -5.76 -8.33 7.33
C ALA A 644 -4.75 -9.43 7.69
N ASP A 645 -4.04 -9.31 8.81
CA ASP A 645 -2.97 -10.25 9.21
C ASP A 645 -3.51 -11.53 9.90
N GLY A 646 -4.83 -11.78 9.86
CA GLY A 646 -5.42 -13.10 10.07
C GLY A 646 -5.37 -13.70 11.48
N VAL A 647 -4.78 -13.01 12.47
CA VAL A 647 -4.70 -13.52 13.86
C VAL A 647 -5.45 -12.61 14.84
N VAL A 648 -6.45 -13.19 15.51
CA VAL A 648 -6.96 -12.71 16.81
C VAL A 648 -6.02 -13.25 17.87
N GLN A 649 -5.22 -12.37 18.50
CA GLN A 649 -4.23 -12.78 19.49
C GLN A 649 -4.71 -12.68 20.94
N TRP A 650 -5.75 -11.89 21.23
CA TRP A 650 -6.28 -11.72 22.59
C TRP A 650 -7.71 -11.14 22.61
N CYS A 651 -8.46 -11.45 23.66
CA CYS A 651 -9.75 -10.85 24.00
C CYS A 651 -9.64 -10.23 25.41
N GLY A 652 -10.10 -8.99 25.57
CA GLY A 652 -10.00 -8.26 26.84
C GLY A 652 -11.14 -8.51 27.83
N LYS A 653 -11.00 -7.88 29.01
CA LYS A 653 -12.01 -7.92 30.08
C LYS A 653 -13.33 -7.33 29.56
N ILE A 654 -14.45 -7.96 29.90
CA ILE A 654 -15.79 -7.40 29.66
C ILE A 654 -16.10 -6.46 30.83
N SER A 655 -16.45 -5.22 30.50
CA SER A 655 -16.99 -4.22 31.42
C SER A 655 -18.14 -3.50 30.73
N ASP A 656 -19.22 -3.22 31.46
CA ASP A 656 -20.39 -2.46 30.99
C ASP A 656 -20.98 -2.96 29.65
N GLY A 657 -20.99 -4.27 29.44
CA GLY A 657 -21.54 -4.88 28.21
C GLY A 657 -20.69 -4.64 26.97
N VAL A 658 -19.42 -4.30 27.09
CA VAL A 658 -18.51 -4.02 25.97
C VAL A 658 -17.41 -5.07 25.86
N LEU A 659 -17.22 -5.64 24.67
CA LEU A 659 -16.14 -6.57 24.36
C LEU A 659 -14.99 -5.84 23.66
N SER A 660 -13.88 -5.67 24.37
CA SER A 660 -12.67 -5.05 23.83
C SER A 660 -11.80 -6.08 23.10
N GLN A 661 -11.60 -5.90 21.78
CA GLN A 661 -10.62 -6.65 21.01
C GLN A 661 -9.46 -5.72 20.58
N ILE A 662 -8.23 -6.24 20.62
CA ILE A 662 -7.04 -5.50 20.18
C ILE A 662 -7.19 -5.14 18.69
N LYS A 663 -6.75 -3.92 18.33
CA LYS A 663 -6.85 -3.18 17.03
C LYS A 663 -7.80 -1.97 17.04
N GLY A 664 -8.48 -1.67 18.14
CA GLY A 664 -9.21 -0.40 18.33
C GLY A 664 -10.60 -0.36 17.68
N ILE A 665 -11.20 -1.54 17.52
CA ILE A 665 -12.64 -1.69 17.29
C ILE A 665 -13.22 -2.24 18.59
N THR A 666 -14.15 -1.47 19.15
CA THR A 666 -14.86 -1.79 20.38
C THR A 666 -16.29 -2.15 19.97
N TYR A 667 -16.78 -3.31 20.35
CA TYR A 667 -18.17 -3.70 20.10
C TYR A 667 -18.95 -3.63 21.42
N HIS A 668 -20.18 -3.10 21.38
CA HIS A 668 -21.14 -3.50 22.40
C HIS A 668 -21.39 -5.01 22.23
N ILE A 669 -21.63 -5.74 23.30
CA ILE A 669 -21.92 -7.18 23.26
C ILE A 669 -23.17 -7.44 22.40
N ASN A 670 -24.10 -6.48 22.41
CA ASN A 670 -25.29 -6.44 21.55
C ASN A 670 -24.97 -6.22 20.06
N ASP A 671 -23.87 -5.57 19.69
CA ASP A 671 -23.47 -5.44 18.28
C ASP A 671 -22.77 -6.72 17.78
N PHE A 672 -22.06 -7.40 18.69
CA PHE A 672 -21.40 -8.68 18.41
C PHE A 672 -22.41 -9.84 18.28
N PHE A 673 -23.50 -9.82 19.04
CA PHE A 673 -24.57 -10.84 19.01
C PHE A 673 -25.81 -10.43 18.19
N GLY A 674 -25.96 -9.15 17.81
CA GLY A 674 -27.17 -8.58 17.22
C GLY A 674 -28.09 -7.95 18.29
N GLN A 675 -28.71 -6.81 17.97
CA GLN A 675 -29.43 -5.98 18.94
C GLN A 675 -30.45 -6.77 19.78
N MET A 676 -30.20 -6.82 21.09
CA MET A 676 -31.23 -7.06 22.11
C MET A 676 -31.32 -5.82 23.00
N GLU A 677 -32.35 -5.00 22.79
CA GLU A 677 -32.86 -4.11 23.83
C GLU A 677 -34.02 -4.80 24.54
N ILE A 678 -34.02 -4.78 25.88
CA ILE A 678 -35.20 -5.10 26.68
C ILE A 678 -35.33 -4.09 27.83
N PRO A 679 -36.24 -3.12 27.69
CA PRO A 679 -37.01 -2.62 28.81
C PRO A 679 -38.49 -3.03 28.61
N GLY A 680 -38.97 -3.99 29.41
CA GLY A 680 -40.40 -4.29 29.53
C GLY A 680 -40.97 -5.44 28.68
N VAL A 681 -40.16 -6.41 28.24
CA VAL A 681 -40.68 -7.64 27.58
C VAL A 681 -40.86 -8.76 28.61
N ASP A 682 -42.05 -9.36 28.61
CA ASP A 682 -42.41 -10.52 29.41
C ASP A 682 -41.90 -11.82 28.77
N PHE A 683 -41.43 -12.78 29.58
CA PHE A 683 -40.65 -13.94 29.11
C PHE A 683 -41.49 -15.07 28.47
N GLU A 684 -42.83 -14.93 28.42
CA GLU A 684 -43.76 -15.85 27.76
C GLU A 684 -43.70 -15.85 26.22
N ASP A 685 -43.04 -14.86 25.59
CA ASP A 685 -42.93 -14.76 24.13
C ASP A 685 -41.63 -15.36 23.53
N LEU A 686 -40.90 -16.18 24.28
CA LEU A 686 -39.85 -17.08 23.76
C LEU A 686 -40.45 -18.27 22.96
N LYS A 687 -41.22 -17.95 21.93
CA LYS A 687 -41.79 -18.90 20.96
C LYS A 687 -40.83 -19.04 19.78
N THR A 688 -40.34 -20.26 19.59
CA THR A 688 -39.44 -20.73 18.53
C THR A 688 -39.40 -19.87 17.26
N ASN A 689 -38.20 -19.46 16.81
CA ASN A 689 -37.97 -18.59 15.63
C ASN A 689 -38.37 -19.23 14.26
N ARG A 690 -39.13 -20.33 14.24
CA ARG A 690 -39.72 -20.95 13.05
C ARG A 690 -41.17 -21.34 13.32
N LYS A 691 -42.09 -20.85 12.48
CA LYS A 691 -43.51 -21.22 12.49
C LYS A 691 -43.68 -22.75 12.44
N GLY A 692 -44.36 -23.30 13.45
CA GLY A 692 -44.78 -24.71 13.48
C GLY A 692 -43.93 -25.67 14.33
N MET A 693 -42.87 -25.21 15.00
CA MET A 693 -42.14 -26.03 15.98
C MET A 693 -42.71 -25.87 17.40
N ARG A 694 -42.53 -26.91 18.24
CA ARG A 694 -42.91 -26.88 19.65
C ARG A 694 -41.74 -26.37 20.51
N HIS A 695 -42.04 -25.68 21.59
CA HIS A 695 -41.08 -25.28 22.61
C HIS A 695 -40.32 -26.50 23.17
N GLY A 696 -39.01 -26.39 23.35
CA GLY A 696 -38.10 -27.49 23.66
C GLY A 696 -37.54 -28.21 22.42
N SER A 697 -37.49 -27.53 21.27
CA SER A 697 -36.98 -28.09 20.02
C SER A 697 -35.47 -27.89 19.82
N LEU A 698 -34.91 -28.53 18.79
CA LEU A 698 -33.47 -28.53 18.44
C LEU A 698 -32.93 -27.17 17.94
N SER A 699 -33.67 -26.08 18.18
CA SER A 699 -33.38 -24.71 17.73
C SER A 699 -33.84 -23.65 18.75
N ASP A 700 -34.15 -24.05 19.99
CA ASP A 700 -34.43 -23.12 21.09
C ASP A 700 -33.13 -22.65 21.76
N PHE A 701 -33.03 -21.33 21.95
CA PHE A 701 -32.00 -20.70 22.76
C PHE A 701 -32.41 -20.80 24.23
N SER A 702 -31.66 -21.56 25.03
CA SER A 702 -31.83 -21.61 26.49
C SER A 702 -30.69 -20.85 27.18
N TYR A 703 -31.04 -19.87 28.00
CA TYR A 703 -30.14 -19.24 28.96
C TYR A 703 -30.46 -19.74 30.38
N SER A 704 -29.44 -19.99 31.18
CA SER A 704 -29.57 -20.30 32.61
C SER A 704 -28.83 -19.26 33.44
N PRO A 705 -29.40 -18.78 34.56
CA PRO A 705 -28.68 -17.93 35.50
C PRO A 705 -27.37 -18.59 35.94
N GLY A 706 -26.30 -17.78 36.08
CA GLY A 706 -25.04 -18.26 36.64
C GLY A 706 -25.24 -18.73 38.08
N TYR A 707 -24.60 -19.83 38.44
CA TYR A 707 -24.65 -20.39 39.79
C TYR A 707 -23.28 -20.89 40.22
N ASP A 708 -22.97 -20.75 41.51
CA ASP A 708 -21.73 -21.24 42.09
C ASP A 708 -21.72 -22.77 42.09
N THR A 709 -20.59 -23.34 41.69
CA THR A 709 -20.37 -24.79 41.69
C THR A 709 -19.19 -25.23 42.52
N GLU A 710 -19.29 -26.48 42.97
CA GLU A 710 -18.31 -27.15 43.82
C GLU A 710 -17.74 -28.39 43.12
N LYS A 711 -16.59 -28.84 43.62
CA LYS A 711 -15.86 -30.01 43.11
C LYS A 711 -16.77 -31.25 43.02
N GLY A 712 -16.90 -31.80 41.82
CA GLY A 712 -17.63 -33.05 41.57
C GLY A 712 -19.15 -32.90 41.38
N ARG A 713 -19.70 -31.68 41.40
CA ARG A 713 -21.12 -31.44 41.13
C ARG A 713 -21.45 -31.71 39.65
N LYS A 714 -22.42 -32.58 39.39
CA LYS A 714 -22.94 -32.81 38.02
C LYS A 714 -23.80 -31.62 37.59
N MET A 715 -23.37 -30.94 36.51
CA MET A 715 -23.97 -29.66 36.07
C MET A 715 -25.13 -29.81 35.07
N GLY A 716 -25.30 -31.00 34.47
CA GLY A 716 -26.36 -31.31 33.51
C GLY A 716 -25.96 -32.41 32.52
N ASP A 717 -26.93 -32.87 31.71
CA ASP A 717 -26.70 -33.71 30.53
C ASP A 717 -27.19 -32.96 29.28
N PHE A 718 -26.31 -32.73 28.31
CA PHE A 718 -26.64 -31.97 27.09
C PHE A 718 -27.04 -32.90 25.95
N ARG A 719 -28.12 -32.57 25.22
CA ARG A 719 -28.59 -33.36 24.07
C ARG A 719 -27.83 -32.99 22.80
N LEU A 720 -27.67 -33.96 21.91
CA LEU A 720 -26.88 -33.84 20.68
C LEU A 720 -27.53 -32.90 19.65
N GLY A 721 -26.81 -31.85 19.24
CA GLY A 721 -27.15 -31.04 18.06
C GLY A 721 -26.76 -29.56 18.14
N SER A 722 -26.80 -28.98 19.34
CA SER A 722 -26.58 -27.54 19.58
C SER A 722 -25.10 -27.14 19.64
N SER A 723 -24.82 -25.84 19.48
CA SER A 723 -23.52 -25.28 19.87
C SER A 723 -23.62 -24.80 21.32
N VAL A 724 -22.77 -25.33 22.20
CA VAL A 724 -22.75 -24.93 23.61
C VAL A 724 -21.57 -24.00 23.85
N VAL A 725 -21.86 -22.82 24.41
CA VAL A 725 -20.86 -21.86 24.88
C VAL A 725 -20.86 -21.88 26.41
N LEU A 726 -19.69 -22.14 26.97
CA LEU A 726 -19.44 -22.12 28.42
C LEU A 726 -18.58 -20.91 28.74
N ILE A 727 -19.04 -20.07 29.67
CA ILE A 727 -18.30 -18.93 30.19
C ILE A 727 -18.18 -19.12 31.70
N PHE A 728 -16.96 -19.09 32.22
CA PHE A 728 -16.70 -19.26 33.65
C PHE A 728 -15.41 -18.57 34.09
N GLU A 729 -15.37 -18.18 35.36
CA GLU A 729 -14.17 -17.68 36.04
C GLU A 729 -13.38 -18.86 36.63
N ALA A 730 -12.08 -18.93 36.36
CA ALA A 730 -11.23 -20.04 36.79
C ALA A 730 -9.84 -19.58 37.28
N PRO A 731 -9.25 -20.29 38.25
CA PRO A 731 -7.88 -20.01 38.70
C PRO A 731 -6.84 -20.43 37.65
N ALA A 732 -5.64 -19.87 37.74
CA ALA A 732 -4.57 -20.07 36.76
C ALA A 732 -4.05 -21.52 36.63
N ASP A 733 -4.32 -22.39 37.62
CA ASP A 733 -4.01 -23.82 37.64
C ASP A 733 -5.20 -24.72 37.23
N PHE A 734 -6.30 -24.13 36.73
CA PHE A 734 -7.46 -24.87 36.26
C PHE A 734 -7.13 -25.84 35.11
N HIS A 735 -7.63 -27.08 35.22
CA HIS A 735 -7.42 -28.13 34.23
C HIS A 735 -8.75 -28.75 33.82
N PHE A 736 -8.94 -28.89 32.50
CA PHE A 736 -10.17 -29.31 31.86
C PHE A 736 -9.97 -30.69 31.21
N SER A 737 -10.71 -31.70 31.67
CA SER A 737 -10.69 -33.06 31.13
C SER A 737 -11.98 -33.35 30.34
N GLN A 738 -11.85 -34.02 29.19
CA GLN A 738 -12.99 -34.39 28.35
C GLN A 738 -13.16 -35.92 28.36
N MET A 739 -14.27 -36.43 28.90
CA MET A 739 -14.55 -37.87 29.01
C MET A 739 -15.78 -38.30 28.19
N VAL A 740 -15.54 -38.66 26.93
CA VAL A 740 -16.57 -39.21 26.04
C VAL A 740 -16.90 -40.65 26.42
N LYS A 741 -18.06 -40.88 27.04
CA LYS A 741 -18.59 -42.22 27.35
C LYS A 741 -19.43 -42.78 26.19
N PRO A 742 -19.55 -44.12 26.07
CA PRO A 742 -20.46 -44.75 25.12
C PRO A 742 -21.92 -44.46 25.49
N TYR A 743 -22.69 -43.91 24.55
CA TYR A 743 -24.10 -43.57 24.73
C TYR A 743 -25.00 -44.52 23.92
N PHE A 744 -26.15 -44.87 24.49
CA PHE A 744 -27.19 -45.64 23.82
C PHE A 744 -28.32 -44.70 23.40
N CYS A 745 -28.53 -44.53 22.09
CA CYS A 745 -29.57 -43.66 21.59
C CYS A 745 -30.89 -44.44 21.46
N GLU A 746 -31.81 -44.18 22.37
CA GLU A 746 -33.15 -44.80 22.39
C GLU A 746 -33.95 -44.51 21.10
N TYR A 747 -33.75 -43.33 20.52
CA TYR A 747 -34.50 -42.88 19.32
C TYR A 747 -34.14 -43.61 18.03
N CYS A 748 -32.93 -44.18 17.93
CA CYS A 748 -32.51 -44.99 16.78
C CYS A 748 -32.07 -46.41 17.16
N ASN A 749 -32.29 -46.79 18.42
CA ASN A 749 -31.98 -48.08 19.03
C ASN A 749 -30.55 -48.60 18.76
N ARG A 750 -29.55 -47.69 18.79
CA ARG A 750 -28.14 -48.00 18.49
C ARG A 750 -27.21 -47.57 19.63
N LYS A 751 -26.25 -48.45 19.95
CA LYS A 751 -25.18 -48.22 20.92
C LYS A 751 -23.96 -47.60 20.20
N PHE A 752 -23.68 -46.34 20.46
CA PHE A 752 -22.50 -45.67 19.91
C PHE A 752 -21.30 -45.94 20.82
N LYS A 753 -20.31 -46.68 20.31
CA LYS A 753 -19.04 -46.90 21.01
C LYS A 753 -18.29 -45.57 21.08
N GLY A 754 -18.15 -45.00 22.28
CA GLY A 754 -17.18 -43.93 22.50
C GLY A 754 -15.76 -44.49 22.31
N ASP A 755 -15.02 -43.95 21.36
CA ASP A 755 -13.59 -44.22 21.24
C ASP A 755 -12.90 -43.49 22.39
N VAL A 756 -12.60 -44.20 23.49
CA VAL A 756 -11.92 -43.64 24.67
C VAL A 756 -10.44 -43.43 24.34
N ARG A 757 -10.17 -42.45 23.48
CA ARG A 757 -8.87 -41.82 23.41
C ARG A 757 -8.79 -40.81 24.53
N THR A 758 -8.24 -41.22 25.66
CA THR A 758 -7.55 -40.31 26.57
C THR A 758 -6.40 -39.66 25.82
N ARG A 759 -6.69 -38.60 25.06
CA ARG A 759 -5.69 -37.76 24.43
C ARG A 759 -4.96 -36.98 25.54
N LYS A 760 -3.96 -37.60 26.14
CA LYS A 760 -2.75 -36.86 26.51
C LYS A 760 -2.28 -36.20 25.22
N LEU A 761 -2.38 -34.88 25.15
CA LEU A 761 -1.90 -34.10 24.00
C LEU A 761 -0.38 -34.17 23.98
N HIS A 762 0.15 -35.15 23.24
CA HIS A 762 1.53 -35.19 22.76
C HIS A 762 1.53 -34.92 21.25
N LEU A 763 2.46 -34.06 20.83
CA LEU A 763 2.38 -33.25 19.62
C LEU A 763 2.89 -33.95 18.35
N GLN A 764 2.24 -35.01 17.85
CA GLN A 764 2.41 -35.52 16.47
C GLN A 764 1.10 -36.19 16.02
N SER A 765 0.56 -36.06 14.81
CA SER A 765 0.79 -35.16 13.67
C SER A 765 -0.62 -34.69 13.17
N GLN A 766 -0.85 -33.91 12.11
CA GLN A 766 -0.03 -33.34 11.02
C GLN A 766 -0.68 -31.99 10.60
N ALA A 767 -0.29 -31.42 9.45
CA ALA A 767 -0.98 -30.32 8.71
C ALA A 767 -1.21 -28.95 9.41
N HIS A 768 -0.99 -28.78 10.71
CA HIS A 768 -0.99 -27.45 11.37
C HIS A 768 0.18 -27.30 12.36
N ARG A 769 1.19 -26.51 11.99
CA ARG A 769 2.26 -26.04 12.89
C ARG A 769 2.87 -24.71 12.42
N THR A 770 2.53 -23.60 13.10
CA THR A 770 3.48 -22.52 13.48
C THR A 770 2.87 -21.73 14.66
N ALA A 771 3.02 -22.23 15.88
CA ALA A 771 2.94 -21.49 17.16
C ALA A 771 3.35 -22.44 18.31
N TYR A 772 3.75 -21.87 19.45
CA TYR A 772 4.12 -22.59 20.69
C TYR A 772 5.42 -23.42 20.66
N ALA A 773 6.54 -22.70 20.57
CA ALA A 773 7.85 -23.14 21.09
C ALA A 773 8.69 -21.93 21.53
N ALA A 774 8.21 -21.16 22.52
CA ALA A 774 8.94 -20.03 23.11
C ALA A 774 8.38 -19.60 24.48
N TYR A 775 8.49 -20.45 25.51
CA TYR A 775 8.25 -20.03 26.91
C TYR A 775 8.99 -20.87 27.97
N TYR A 776 10.22 -21.33 27.67
CA TYR A 776 10.95 -22.25 28.56
C TYR A 776 12.48 -22.01 28.61
N ALA A 777 12.95 -20.79 28.32
CA ALA A 777 14.39 -20.50 28.21
C ALA A 777 14.82 -19.18 28.90
N GLN A 778 14.01 -18.60 29.79
CA GLN A 778 14.36 -17.35 30.48
C GLN A 778 13.80 -17.26 31.92
N PHE A 779 13.68 -18.41 32.60
CA PHE A 779 13.32 -18.46 34.03
C PHE A 779 14.20 -19.45 34.83
N GLU A 780 15.31 -19.91 34.26
CA GLU A 780 16.18 -20.96 34.83
C GLU A 780 17.63 -20.50 35.06
N ALA A 781 17.88 -19.18 35.06
CA ALA A 781 19.23 -18.60 35.14
C ALA A 781 19.52 -17.77 36.41
N GLU A 782 18.56 -17.57 37.32
CA GLU A 782 18.73 -16.64 38.45
C GLU A 782 18.19 -17.12 39.82
N MET A 783 17.87 -18.41 39.98
CA MET A 783 17.61 -19.00 41.31
C MET A 783 18.19 -20.41 41.47
N ASN A 784 19.50 -20.49 41.70
CA ASN A 784 20.05 -21.37 42.72
C ASN A 784 21.50 -21.03 43.05
N GLU A 785 21.71 -20.36 44.18
CA GLU A 785 22.80 -20.79 45.06
C GLU A 785 22.41 -20.67 46.53
N GLN A 786 22.78 -21.70 47.29
CA GLN A 786 22.40 -21.85 48.69
C GLN A 786 23.23 -20.92 49.57
N ARG A 787 22.56 -20.04 50.35
CA ARG A 787 22.83 -19.79 51.79
C ARG A 787 22.21 -18.45 52.24
N LEU A 788 21.22 -18.51 53.11
CA LEU A 788 21.39 -18.13 54.53
C LEU A 788 20.08 -18.31 55.31
N SER A 789 19.97 -19.45 55.96
CA SER A 789 19.07 -19.64 57.09
C SER A 789 19.47 -18.73 58.25
N SER A 790 18.63 -17.75 58.64
CA SER A 790 18.53 -17.28 60.03
C SER A 790 17.28 -16.44 60.27
N PHE A 791 16.89 -16.34 61.55
CA PHE A 791 15.84 -15.49 62.14
C PHE A 791 14.36 -15.82 61.91
N ALA A 792 13.92 -16.73 62.77
CA ALA A 792 12.54 -17.06 63.09
C ALA A 792 11.76 -15.95 63.84
N ALA A 793 10.42 -16.05 63.72
CA ALA A 793 9.38 -15.86 64.75
C ALA A 793 9.16 -14.48 65.43
N LYS A 794 7.89 -14.01 65.39
CA LYS A 794 7.00 -13.82 66.57
C LYS A 794 5.59 -13.24 66.24
N SER A 795 4.60 -13.64 67.06
CA SER A 795 3.29 -12.99 67.41
C SER A 795 2.32 -12.53 66.28
N LYS A 796 1.01 -12.84 66.24
CA LYS A 796 -0.14 -12.90 67.20
C LYS A 796 -1.04 -11.64 67.24
N GLN A 797 -2.35 -11.90 67.19
CA GLN A 797 -3.51 -11.21 67.79
C GLN A 797 -4.41 -10.24 66.98
N LYS A 798 -5.69 -10.24 67.41
CA LYS A 798 -6.89 -9.52 66.92
C LYS A 798 -6.98 -8.11 67.53
N ILE A 799 -7.81 -7.22 66.96
CA ILE A 799 -8.98 -6.55 67.60
C ILE A 799 -9.72 -5.63 66.59
N SER A 800 -10.91 -5.17 66.97
CA SER A 800 -11.97 -4.61 66.13
C SER A 800 -12.22 -3.09 66.27
N SER A 801 -13.01 -2.57 65.31
CA SER A 801 -14.04 -1.52 65.42
C SER A 801 -13.70 0.00 65.42
N LYS A 802 -14.33 0.66 64.42
CA LYS A 802 -14.91 2.02 64.35
C LYS A 802 -14.06 3.27 64.06
N ASN A 803 -14.28 3.73 62.83
CA ASN A 803 -14.58 5.11 62.37
C ASN A 803 -13.49 6.00 61.73
N ALA A 804 -13.89 6.50 60.54
CA ALA A 804 -13.52 7.77 59.89
C ALA A 804 -12.18 7.91 59.12
N ASN A 805 -12.29 7.79 57.79
CA ASN A 805 -11.75 8.71 56.78
C ASN A 805 -10.25 8.99 56.56
N ASP A 806 -9.31 8.33 57.23
CA ASP A 806 -7.87 8.51 56.94
C ASP A 806 -7.14 7.24 56.44
N THR A 807 -7.59 6.63 55.33
CA THR A 807 -6.70 5.77 54.50
C THR A 807 -7.09 5.67 53.02
N LEU A 808 -7.34 6.80 52.35
CA LEU A 808 -7.51 6.85 50.89
C LEU A 808 -6.21 6.46 50.11
N ASN A 809 -5.09 6.21 50.80
CA ASN A 809 -3.74 6.19 50.22
C ASN A 809 -2.80 5.09 50.77
N HIS A 810 -3.27 3.87 51.14
CA HIS A 810 -2.30 2.86 51.61
C HIS A 810 -2.45 1.37 51.31
N TRP A 811 -3.49 0.85 50.66
CA TRP A 811 -3.52 -0.59 50.29
C TRP A 811 -3.93 -0.87 48.84
N LEU A 812 -3.33 -0.11 47.91
CA LEU A 812 -3.35 -0.33 46.46
C LEU A 812 -2.47 -1.53 46.01
N GLN A 813 -2.36 -2.58 46.84
CA GLN A 813 -1.59 -3.81 46.54
C GLN A 813 -2.20 -5.07 47.19
N ILE A 814 -3.07 -5.77 46.46
CA ILE A 814 -2.94 -7.23 46.29
C ILE A 814 -3.18 -7.56 44.82
N ASN A 815 -2.19 -8.20 44.20
CA ASN A 815 -2.34 -8.84 42.89
C ASN A 815 -3.29 -10.05 42.98
N ARG A 816 -4.33 -10.08 42.13
CA ARG A 816 -4.98 -11.32 41.67
C ARG A 816 -5.22 -11.21 40.16
N PRO A 817 -4.68 -12.15 39.35
CA PRO A 817 -4.91 -12.17 37.90
C PRO A 817 -6.11 -13.08 37.59
N ASP A 818 -7.27 -12.48 37.34
CA ASP A 818 -8.48 -13.25 37.00
C ASP A 818 -8.55 -13.47 35.47
N LEU A 819 -8.57 -14.74 35.07
CA LEU A 819 -8.43 -15.16 33.68
C LEU A 819 -9.75 -15.80 33.20
N TYR A 820 -10.43 -15.14 32.26
CA TYR A 820 -11.67 -15.64 31.67
C TYR A 820 -11.36 -16.68 30.58
N ALA A 821 -11.95 -17.87 30.68
CA ALA A 821 -11.81 -18.93 29.69
C ALA A 821 -13.05 -19.02 28.79
N PHE A 822 -12.85 -19.13 27.47
CA PHE A 822 -13.92 -19.22 26.48
C PHE A 822 -13.83 -20.54 25.70
N PHE A 823 -14.90 -21.34 25.72
CA PHE A 823 -14.97 -22.60 24.98
C PHE A 823 -16.21 -22.66 24.09
N MET A 824 -15.99 -22.92 22.80
CA MET A 824 -17.03 -23.18 21.81
C MET A 824 -16.93 -24.63 21.32
N LEU A 825 -17.90 -25.48 21.69
CA LEU A 825 -17.96 -26.87 21.25
C LEU A 825 -18.84 -26.99 20.00
N ARG A 826 -18.24 -27.29 18.84
CA ARG A 826 -18.96 -27.57 17.58
C ARG A 826 -18.98 -29.05 17.24
N LYS A 827 -20.19 -29.60 17.06
CA LYS A 827 -20.50 -30.84 16.31
C LYS A 827 -19.54 -32.04 16.50
N GLN A 828 -19.36 -32.52 17.73
CA GLN A 828 -18.89 -33.90 17.97
C GLN A 828 -19.69 -34.56 19.09
N LEU A 829 -19.76 -35.90 19.06
CA LEU A 829 -20.40 -36.73 20.09
C LEU A 829 -19.58 -36.66 21.38
N ILE A 830 -20.13 -36.00 22.40
CA ILE A 830 -19.42 -35.72 23.65
C ILE A 830 -20.38 -35.95 24.83
N GLN A 831 -19.98 -36.83 25.75
CA GLN A 831 -20.39 -36.74 27.15
C GLN A 831 -19.25 -36.02 27.90
N LEU A 832 -19.57 -35.31 28.98
CA LEU A 832 -18.61 -34.55 29.78
C LEU A 832 -18.70 -34.98 31.25
N GLU A 833 -17.55 -35.21 31.86
CA GLU A 833 -17.39 -35.42 33.30
C GLU A 833 -16.13 -34.66 33.73
N TYR A 834 -16.25 -33.87 34.81
CA TYR A 834 -15.20 -32.98 35.29
C TYR A 834 -14.85 -33.26 36.75
N ASP A 835 -13.56 -33.13 37.05
CA ASP A 835 -13.00 -33.10 38.40
C ASP A 835 -12.15 -31.84 38.53
N VAL A 836 -12.42 -30.99 39.54
CA VAL A 836 -11.79 -29.67 39.72
C VAL A 836 -11.27 -29.55 41.15
N SER A 837 -9.96 -29.63 41.35
CA SER A 837 -9.37 -29.57 42.68
C SER A 837 -9.08 -28.14 43.16
N LYS A 838 -10.07 -27.55 43.85
CA LYS A 838 -10.03 -26.41 44.82
C LYS A 838 -10.75 -25.13 44.36
N TRP A 839 -11.65 -24.67 45.23
CA TRP A 839 -12.40 -23.39 45.24
C TRP A 839 -13.45 -23.21 44.11
N PRO A 840 -14.52 -22.41 44.35
CA PRO A 840 -15.72 -22.46 43.52
C PRO A 840 -15.55 -21.71 42.19
N VAL A 841 -16.33 -22.16 41.21
CA VAL A 841 -16.40 -21.61 39.86
C VAL A 841 -17.85 -21.17 39.62
N SER A 842 -18.05 -19.96 39.10
CA SER A 842 -19.35 -19.50 38.61
C SER A 842 -19.43 -19.74 37.10
N LEU A 843 -20.55 -20.29 36.63
CA LEU A 843 -20.68 -20.80 35.27
C LEU A 843 -21.97 -20.31 34.59
N GLN A 844 -21.82 -19.52 33.51
CA GLN A 844 -22.91 -19.10 32.64
C GLN A 844 -22.99 -19.99 31.39
N LEU A 845 -24.22 -20.39 31.06
CA LEU A 845 -24.56 -21.23 29.92
C LEU A 845 -25.37 -20.43 28.91
N CYS A 846 -24.85 -20.30 27.70
CA CYS A 846 -25.57 -19.72 26.56
C CYS A 846 -25.63 -20.74 25.43
N CYS A 847 -26.84 -21.13 25.03
CA CYS A 847 -27.09 -22.11 23.97
C CYS A 847 -27.54 -21.40 22.68
N SER A 848 -26.99 -21.81 21.53
CA SER A 848 -27.36 -21.30 20.19
C SER A 848 -27.63 -22.43 19.19
#